data_AF-A0A366SED4-F1
#
_entry.id   AF-A0A366SED4-F1
#
_cell.length_a   1.000
_cell.length_b   1.000
_cell.length_c   1.000
_cell.angle_alpha   90.00
_cell.angle_beta   90.00
_cell.angle_gamma   90.00
#
_symmetry.space_group_name_H-M   'P 1'
#
loop_
_entity.id
_entity.type
_entity.pdbx_description
1 polymer ?
#
loop_
_entity_poly.entity_id
_entity_poly.type
_entity_poly.pdbx_seq_one_letter_code
_entity_poly.pdbx_strand_id
1 'polypeptide(L)'
;MKNNKNVRKDNLSPVDNSTKRVYKMYKSKKNWVVAPVVLLTLLGAVAPAPIALSNVSTTVLAAEADLTGFVKDAYNKINALPVSELKDSDKKDLLDSFTTTTKEDEALTKLQDAYKKVADTVAASVDFAKAEQNINALTKVDKASYLTKVNNIKSELNKAVDTFKSDVNTKVTKDTDKYSELKATLDAAVSKAKTDLAAVVADAQNADKVNGSFDLKKADSLSQISKLTYLNATQVADFTKQVNAVANDKDYVANFDTIVSAAKAANQKYVDAAKKVVSTELAKLHEGDTKKALTEKYNKVTTVEAANSLLTEVKAAVAAQELADAKATAKTTINEFVPTDSKYAGEANKSKLASLKADYVKKVDAATSVDEVNNVVTAFKAEATGLEDIKVAAKQSVEALANISAVDKANYAYAIDHSTSKEAVDALLADAKAKDAKNLSDAKAAAKEAINGKEYLSAEAKKDLVSKVDEAKTVTAVNDLVDSAKNQDETAKKAAELATAQKDALAVLDGLKSFSDVQTYKDQVKNAKSVDDVKSAVEAAKAAYEAVLAAETDAAKAKTEAKELVSALNNLTEAEKAQAVKDIDSAKTVAEVKDTFNSAKELDNTNKVAAEAAAKLAEAKKAAVDSLKKDAYLTDAAKADFTNKINAAKDKAELDKVKAEIDKASKAAKATAEALDSAIKDANQTIDGLTKLTEVQKYEFKIKALNSKTPEEAKNVKLEAQLKDLAQTTDKAAYISKAKALLFTAEAQNGLTKAQKDAYSAAIDNAKTIEDAKKLIDEAVAKAATQSDAETTAAIDKLLAAGYVNQAKVKLAELRVDANKEAYTAKVNAAAELVAAKLAAQDVVNKADYVPAKDKAGYIAKIEAAKSVDEVNKVLDEVNQLAPAKAVQLYRAYNPNSGEHLYTANKAEYDHLVKLGWHGEGNAWKAADKGTPVYRLYNPNSGEHFYTTSKFEYDSVAKAGWNKEGVAFYSDAKRGVEVYRLFNPNAKGAGSHHYTTSAGERDSLMAKGWKYENIAFYGLK
;
A
#
# COMPACT_ATOMS: atom_id res chain seq x y z
N MET A 1 -52.90 37.50 -32.95
CA MET A 1 -51.93 37.34 -34.06
C MET A 1 -50.62 36.85 -33.42
N LYS A 2 -50.06 35.69 -33.82
CA LYS A 2 -48.95 35.55 -34.79
C LYS A 2 -47.77 36.48 -34.43
N ASN A 3 -46.52 36.07 -34.19
CA ASN A 3 -45.77 34.80 -34.33
C ASN A 3 -44.72 34.73 -33.16
N ASN A 4 -43.79 33.78 -32.97
CA ASN A 4 -43.17 32.85 -33.92
C ASN A 4 -42.59 31.57 -33.25
N LYS A 5 -42.43 30.56 -34.11
CA LYS A 5 -42.03 29.16 -33.92
C LYS A 5 -40.62 29.00 -33.31
N ASN A 6 -40.42 27.99 -32.45
CA ASN A 6 -39.78 26.73 -32.87
C ASN A 6 -39.73 25.64 -31.76
N VAL A 7 -39.62 24.39 -32.21
CA VAL A 7 -39.39 23.13 -31.46
C VAL A 7 -40.60 22.46 -30.79
N ARG A 8 -40.62 21.12 -30.94
CA ARG A 8 -41.63 20.14 -30.52
C ARG A 8 -41.14 19.41 -29.24
N LYS A 9 -42.10 19.05 -28.36
CA LYS A 9 -42.37 17.70 -27.81
C LYS A 9 -41.18 16.75 -27.51
N ASP A 10 -41.09 16.04 -26.37
CA ASP A 10 -42.16 15.56 -25.46
C ASP A 10 -41.71 15.43 -23.97
N ASN A 11 -42.71 15.41 -23.08
CA ASN A 11 -42.84 14.72 -21.77
C ASN A 11 -41.89 14.93 -20.56
N LEU A 12 -42.51 15.45 -19.48
CA LEU A 12 -42.66 14.88 -18.11
C LEU A 12 -41.36 14.54 -17.31
N SER A 13 -41.14 14.94 -16.05
CA SER A 13 -42.03 15.46 -14.98
C SER A 13 -41.23 16.39 -13.99
N PRO A 14 -41.74 16.84 -12.82
CA PRO A 14 -41.36 18.14 -12.25
C PRO A 14 -40.11 18.17 -11.35
N VAL A 15 -39.42 19.31 -11.34
CA VAL A 15 -38.61 19.79 -10.21
C VAL A 15 -38.99 21.23 -9.90
N ASP A 16 -39.05 21.54 -8.60
CA ASP A 16 -39.71 22.72 -8.05
C ASP A 16 -38.92 24.04 -8.23
N ASN A 17 -39.62 25.15 -8.08
CA ASN A 17 -39.11 26.50 -8.32
C ASN A 17 -38.13 26.96 -7.23
N SER A 18 -37.01 27.54 -7.66
CA SER A 18 -36.34 28.57 -6.85
C SER A 18 -36.09 29.84 -7.66
N THR A 19 -36.61 30.95 -7.14
CA THR A 19 -36.24 32.34 -7.44
C THR A 19 -36.52 32.91 -8.85
N LYS A 20 -37.55 33.76 -8.92
CA LYS A 20 -37.39 35.14 -9.42
C LYS A 20 -38.37 36.08 -8.71
N ARG A 21 -37.85 37.15 -8.11
CA ARG A 21 -38.64 38.17 -7.42
C ARG A 21 -39.44 38.98 -8.44
N VAL A 22 -40.76 39.04 -8.30
CA VAL A 22 -41.59 40.04 -9.01
C VAL A 22 -41.78 41.24 -8.09
N TYR A 23 -41.22 42.38 -8.48
CA TYR A 23 -41.49 43.66 -7.84
C TYR A 23 -42.90 44.14 -8.20
N LYS A 24 -43.66 44.64 -7.22
CA LYS A 24 -44.77 45.57 -7.46
C LYS A 24 -44.43 46.91 -6.81
N MET A 25 -43.99 47.86 -7.64
CA MET A 25 -43.98 49.27 -7.26
C MET A 25 -45.29 49.91 -7.72
N TYR A 26 -46.01 50.56 -6.80
CA TYR A 26 -47.10 51.48 -7.15
C TYR A 26 -46.56 52.91 -7.23
N LYS A 27 -47.05 53.68 -8.20
CA LYS A 27 -46.68 55.08 -8.42
C LYS A 27 -47.89 55.98 -8.20
N SER A 28 -47.79 56.91 -7.25
CA SER A 28 -48.69 58.06 -7.18
C SER A 28 -47.89 59.35 -7.05
N LYS A 29 -47.99 60.18 -8.10
CA LYS A 29 -47.71 61.64 -8.14
C LYS A 29 -46.29 62.13 -7.72
N LYS A 30 -45.43 62.15 -8.75
CA LYS A 30 -44.31 63.08 -9.04
C LYS A 30 -43.06 63.09 -8.11
N ASN A 31 -41.90 62.96 -8.78
CA ASN A 31 -40.50 63.18 -8.35
C ASN A 31 -39.75 62.01 -7.66
N TRP A 32 -38.42 62.03 -7.80
CA TRP A 32 -37.40 61.02 -7.43
C TRP A 32 -36.25 61.72 -6.65
N VAL A 33 -35.20 60.96 -6.26
CA VAL A 33 -33.86 61.40 -5.76
C VAL A 33 -33.76 61.56 -4.22
N VAL A 34 -33.16 60.61 -3.47
CA VAL A 34 -31.73 60.43 -3.01
C VAL A 34 -31.37 61.20 -1.71
N ALA A 35 -30.60 60.55 -0.82
CA ALA A 35 -30.07 61.02 0.48
C ALA A 35 -28.82 61.94 0.31
N PRO A 36 -27.98 62.34 1.32
CA PRO A 36 -27.92 62.01 2.77
C PRO A 36 -27.55 63.22 3.69
N VAL A 37 -26.95 62.97 4.89
CA VAL A 37 -25.96 63.85 5.63
C VAL A 37 -26.54 65.08 6.40
N VAL A 38 -26.11 65.51 7.61
CA VAL A 38 -25.20 64.98 8.69
C VAL A 38 -25.22 65.90 9.97
N LEU A 39 -24.42 65.58 11.03
CA LEU A 39 -24.02 66.45 12.19
C LEU A 39 -25.10 66.70 13.30
N LEU A 40 -24.87 66.89 14.62
CA LEU A 40 -23.75 67.23 15.54
C LEU A 40 -23.95 66.50 16.92
N THR A 41 -23.03 65.70 17.47
CA THR A 41 -21.93 65.97 18.46
C THR A 41 -22.25 66.23 19.97
N LEU A 42 -21.45 65.55 20.82
CA LEU A 42 -20.76 66.02 22.05
C LEU A 42 -21.46 66.08 23.45
N LEU A 43 -21.01 65.14 24.31
CA LEU A 43 -20.65 65.19 25.75
C LEU A 43 -21.40 66.07 26.79
N GLY A 44 -21.65 65.45 27.97
CA GLY A 44 -21.89 66.09 29.27
C GLY A 44 -21.98 65.04 30.39
N ALA A 45 -21.41 65.28 31.57
CA ALA A 45 -21.18 64.26 32.61
C ALA A 45 -21.90 64.55 33.95
N VAL A 46 -21.62 63.69 34.95
CA VAL A 46 -21.85 63.83 36.42
C VAL A 46 -23.15 63.22 36.99
N ALA A 47 -22.96 62.36 37.99
CA ALA A 47 -23.93 61.90 39.00
C ALA A 47 -23.54 62.54 40.36
N PRO A 48 -24.45 62.74 41.35
CA PRO A 48 -25.10 61.64 42.07
C PRO A 48 -26.58 61.92 42.50
N ALA A 49 -27.19 60.95 43.21
CA ALA A 49 -28.54 61.01 43.81
C ALA A 49 -28.48 61.43 45.32
N PRO A 50 -29.56 61.42 46.16
CA PRO A 50 -31.00 61.15 45.91
C PRO A 50 -32.01 62.07 46.68
N ILE A 51 -33.34 61.77 46.59
CA ILE A 51 -34.48 62.19 47.48
C ILE A 51 -34.91 63.70 47.35
N ALA A 52 -36.18 64.15 47.34
CA ALA A 52 -37.50 63.57 47.69
C ALA A 52 -38.66 64.02 46.75
N LEU A 53 -39.80 63.35 46.92
CA LEU A 53 -41.10 63.53 46.27
C LEU A 53 -41.73 64.94 46.37
N SER A 54 -42.48 65.32 45.34
CA SER A 54 -43.94 65.62 45.48
C SER A 54 -44.68 65.68 44.13
N ASN A 55 -45.77 64.89 44.01
CA ASN A 55 -47.06 65.15 43.34
C ASN A 55 -47.12 65.71 41.89
N VAL A 56 -48.03 65.28 41.01
CA VAL A 56 -49.02 64.18 40.99
C VAL A 56 -49.36 63.92 39.50
N SER A 57 -49.49 62.65 39.09
CA SER A 57 -50.48 62.26 38.07
C SER A 57 -50.82 60.78 38.20
N THR A 58 -51.66 60.48 39.18
CA THR A 58 -52.35 59.20 39.33
C THR A 58 -53.42 59.04 38.23
N THR A 59 -53.01 58.55 37.06
CA THR A 59 -53.84 57.94 36.00
C THR A 59 -52.84 57.32 35.00
N VAL A 60 -52.72 56.01 34.81
CA VAL A 60 -53.78 54.99 34.72
C VAL A 60 -53.44 53.75 35.59
N LEU A 61 -54.11 53.62 36.74
CA LEU A 61 -54.46 52.30 37.31
C LEU A 61 -55.87 51.85 36.87
N ALA A 62 -56.54 52.66 36.04
CA ALA A 62 -57.87 52.44 35.49
C ALA A 62 -57.82 51.69 34.15
N ALA A 63 -57.18 50.52 34.15
CA ALA A 63 -57.31 49.52 33.09
C ALA A 63 -57.44 48.14 33.71
N GLU A 64 -56.42 47.70 34.47
CA GLU A 64 -56.38 46.36 35.08
C GLU A 64 -57.54 46.09 36.07
N ALA A 65 -58.13 47.13 36.67
CA ALA A 65 -59.32 47.02 37.51
C ALA A 65 -60.62 46.74 36.73
N ASP A 66 -60.74 47.22 35.49
CA ASP A 66 -61.92 47.05 34.63
C ASP A 66 -61.77 45.87 33.64
N LEU A 67 -60.55 45.34 33.46
CA LEU A 67 -60.33 44.11 32.68
C LEU A 67 -60.99 42.90 33.36
N THR A 68 -61.90 42.24 32.65
CA THR A 68 -62.61 41.03 33.09
C THR A 68 -62.41 39.88 32.10
N GLY A 69 -62.56 38.64 32.57
CA GLY A 69 -62.43 37.44 31.75
C GLY A 69 -61.04 37.24 31.15
N PHE A 70 -60.99 36.66 29.94
CA PHE A 70 -59.74 36.28 29.26
C PHE A 70 -58.80 37.47 28.97
N VAL A 71 -59.33 38.70 28.85
CA VAL A 71 -58.51 39.89 28.57
C VAL A 71 -57.48 40.15 29.69
N LYS A 72 -57.85 39.86 30.95
CA LYS A 72 -56.96 40.01 32.11
C LYS A 72 -55.90 38.90 32.19
N ASP A 73 -56.26 37.66 31.82
CA ASP A 73 -55.31 36.54 31.72
C ASP A 73 -54.26 36.80 30.63
N ALA A 74 -54.68 37.23 29.44
CA ALA A 74 -53.79 37.62 28.36
C ALA A 74 -52.83 38.76 28.75
N TYR A 75 -53.33 39.80 29.42
CA TYR A 75 -52.50 40.89 29.96
C TYR A 75 -51.44 40.35 30.94
N ASN A 76 -51.86 39.54 31.92
CA ASN A 76 -50.97 38.96 32.93
C ASN A 76 -49.89 38.06 32.31
N LYS A 77 -50.24 37.25 31.31
CA LYS A 77 -49.28 36.39 30.60
C LYS A 77 -48.22 37.18 29.83
N ILE A 78 -48.62 38.25 29.14
CA ILE A 78 -47.65 39.17 28.50
C ILE A 78 -46.78 39.86 29.56
N ASN A 79 -47.38 40.29 30.68
CA ASN A 79 -46.64 40.92 31.77
C ASN A 79 -45.69 39.95 32.51
N ALA A 80 -45.98 38.66 32.51
CA ALA A 80 -45.11 37.62 33.07
C ALA A 80 -43.92 37.25 32.18
N LEU A 81 -43.91 37.61 30.88
CA LEU A 81 -42.79 37.34 29.98
C LEU A 81 -41.51 38.07 30.47
N PRO A 82 -40.37 37.37 30.63
CA PRO A 82 -39.13 37.99 31.09
C PRO A 82 -38.50 38.87 29.99
N VAL A 83 -37.70 39.84 30.38
CA VAL A 83 -37.03 40.80 29.47
C VAL A 83 -36.10 40.11 28.46
N SER A 84 -35.57 38.95 28.82
CA SER A 84 -34.79 38.06 27.96
C SER A 84 -35.58 37.44 26.81
N GLU A 85 -36.92 37.46 26.88
CA GLU A 85 -37.84 36.89 25.89
C GLU A 85 -38.63 37.97 25.16
N LEU A 86 -39.03 39.05 25.85
CA LEU A 86 -39.70 40.19 25.25
C LEU A 86 -39.14 41.49 25.83
N LYS A 87 -38.54 42.33 24.99
CA LYS A 87 -37.91 43.60 25.41
C LYS A 87 -38.92 44.50 26.12
N ASP A 88 -38.46 45.23 27.14
CA ASP A 88 -39.33 46.13 27.92
C ASP A 88 -40.08 47.15 27.07
N SER A 89 -39.50 47.66 25.98
CA SER A 89 -40.20 48.54 25.03
C SER A 89 -41.34 47.82 24.31
N ASP A 90 -41.07 46.66 23.70
CA ASP A 90 -42.07 45.86 22.98
C ASP A 90 -43.19 45.37 23.91
N LYS A 91 -42.81 45.01 25.15
CA LYS A 91 -43.70 44.59 26.23
C LYS A 91 -44.57 45.75 26.71
N LYS A 92 -43.99 46.93 26.94
CA LYS A 92 -44.73 48.14 27.32
C LYS A 92 -45.72 48.55 26.23
N ASP A 93 -45.29 48.64 24.98
CA ASP A 93 -46.16 49.02 23.86
C ASP A 93 -47.35 48.04 23.71
N LEU A 94 -47.10 46.74 23.89
CA LEU A 94 -48.15 45.72 23.91
C LEU A 94 -49.10 45.89 25.10
N LEU A 95 -48.60 46.04 26.33
CA LEU A 95 -49.41 46.19 27.54
C LEU A 95 -50.21 47.50 27.55
N ASP A 96 -49.62 48.62 27.12
CA ASP A 96 -50.31 49.91 26.95
C ASP A 96 -51.52 49.77 26.00
N SER A 97 -51.40 48.93 24.96
CA SER A 97 -52.48 48.69 23.99
C SER A 97 -53.69 47.91 24.54
N PHE A 98 -53.62 47.38 25.77
CA PHE A 98 -54.77 46.75 26.45
C PHE A 98 -55.73 47.78 27.07
N THR A 99 -55.30 49.03 27.27
CA THR A 99 -56.11 50.10 27.90
C THR A 99 -57.45 50.40 27.20
N THR A 100 -57.61 49.99 25.94
CA THR A 100 -58.84 50.14 25.14
C THR A 100 -59.48 48.80 24.75
N THR A 101 -58.94 47.66 25.20
CA THR A 101 -59.32 46.32 24.73
C THR A 101 -60.48 45.76 25.54
N THR A 102 -61.67 45.70 24.93
CA THR A 102 -62.89 45.14 25.57
C THR A 102 -63.34 43.81 24.97
N LYS A 103 -62.60 43.27 23.99
CA LYS A 103 -62.94 42.04 23.25
C LYS A 103 -61.87 40.97 23.42
N GLU A 104 -62.27 39.76 23.75
CA GLU A 104 -61.36 38.64 23.99
C GLU A 104 -60.58 38.19 22.75
N ASP A 105 -61.16 38.31 21.54
CA ASP A 105 -60.45 37.95 20.29
C ASP A 105 -59.31 38.93 19.96
N GLU A 106 -59.48 40.19 20.33
CA GLU A 106 -58.42 41.20 20.21
C GLU A 106 -57.30 40.94 21.25
N ALA A 107 -57.68 40.56 22.47
CA ALA A 107 -56.73 40.14 23.51
C ALA A 107 -55.96 38.86 23.13
N LEU A 108 -56.62 37.87 22.52
CA LEU A 108 -55.99 36.64 22.04
C LEU A 108 -54.98 36.95 20.93
N THR A 109 -55.35 37.81 19.98
CA THR A 109 -54.45 38.26 18.91
C THR A 109 -53.19 38.91 19.49
N LYS A 110 -53.35 39.82 20.46
CA LYS A 110 -52.23 40.48 21.16
C LYS A 110 -51.33 39.50 21.94
N LEU A 111 -51.91 38.49 22.59
CA LEU A 111 -51.18 37.42 23.28
C LEU A 111 -50.36 36.57 22.29
N GLN A 112 -51.00 36.11 21.21
CA GLN A 112 -50.33 35.34 20.16
C GLN A 112 -49.19 36.16 19.52
N ASP A 113 -49.38 37.45 19.27
CA ASP A 113 -48.35 38.32 18.69
C ASP A 113 -47.18 38.59 19.66
N ALA A 114 -47.45 38.72 20.97
CA ALA A 114 -46.41 38.76 21.99
C ALA A 114 -45.57 37.47 21.98
N TYR A 115 -46.20 36.30 21.93
CA TYR A 115 -45.51 35.01 21.84
C TYR A 115 -44.71 34.84 20.53
N LYS A 116 -45.21 35.35 19.39
CA LYS A 116 -44.43 35.39 18.13
C LYS A 116 -43.18 36.29 18.25
N LYS A 117 -43.28 37.45 18.91
CA LYS A 117 -42.13 38.32 19.20
C LYS A 117 -41.10 37.65 20.13
N VAL A 118 -41.54 36.79 21.05
CA VAL A 118 -40.61 35.96 21.85
C VAL A 118 -39.80 35.05 20.94
N ALA A 119 -40.43 34.39 19.97
CA ALA A 119 -39.71 33.51 19.06
C ALA A 119 -38.61 34.23 18.27
N ASP A 120 -38.89 35.44 17.78
CA ASP A 120 -37.89 36.29 17.11
C ASP A 120 -36.75 36.69 18.06
N THR A 121 -37.07 37.07 19.30
CA THR A 121 -36.08 37.52 20.30
C THR A 121 -35.16 36.38 20.74
N VAL A 122 -35.72 35.18 21.00
CA VAL A 122 -34.94 34.01 21.43
C VAL A 122 -34.11 33.45 20.27
N ALA A 123 -34.62 33.44 19.03
CA ALA A 123 -33.84 33.05 17.85
C ALA A 123 -32.69 34.02 17.55
N ALA A 124 -32.89 35.33 17.75
CA ALA A 124 -31.85 36.34 17.63
C ALA A 124 -30.70 36.20 18.65
N SER A 125 -30.86 35.37 19.69
CA SER A 125 -29.79 35.05 20.65
C SER A 125 -28.74 34.06 20.11
N VAL A 126 -28.87 33.58 18.87
CA VAL A 126 -27.90 32.71 18.19
C VAL A 126 -27.01 33.55 17.26
N ASP A 127 -25.73 33.70 17.63
CA ASP A 127 -24.80 34.61 16.94
C ASP A 127 -24.16 33.97 15.69
N PHE A 128 -24.97 33.82 14.63
CA PHE A 128 -24.51 33.39 13.32
C PHE A 128 -23.44 34.32 12.73
N ALA A 129 -23.54 35.64 12.96
CA ALA A 129 -22.60 36.61 12.42
C ALA A 129 -21.18 36.41 12.98
N LYS A 130 -21.06 36.10 14.28
CA LYS A 130 -19.76 35.80 14.90
C LYS A 130 -19.18 34.49 14.40
N ALA A 131 -20.00 33.47 14.18
CA ALA A 131 -19.54 32.21 13.58
C ALA A 131 -19.05 32.41 12.14
N GLU A 132 -19.82 33.13 11.31
CA GLU A 132 -19.43 33.52 9.95
C GLU A 132 -18.11 34.33 9.96
N GLN A 133 -17.93 35.27 10.90
CA GLN A 133 -16.68 36.02 11.08
C GLN A 133 -15.49 35.11 11.42
N ASN A 134 -15.67 34.21 12.39
CA ASN A 134 -14.62 33.30 12.86
C ASN A 134 -14.15 32.36 11.73
N ILE A 135 -15.07 31.83 10.92
CA ILE A 135 -14.74 30.97 9.76
C ILE A 135 -14.04 31.78 8.66
N ASN A 136 -14.50 33.01 8.39
CA ASN A 136 -13.91 33.85 7.36
C ASN A 136 -12.47 34.29 7.67
N ALA A 137 -12.07 34.32 8.95
CA ALA A 137 -10.71 34.65 9.38
C ALA A 137 -9.67 33.54 9.13
N LEU A 138 -10.10 32.30 8.89
CA LEU A 138 -9.21 31.15 8.66
C LEU A 138 -8.49 31.23 7.30
N THR A 139 -7.45 30.43 7.06
CA THR A 139 -6.60 30.53 5.84
C THR A 139 -6.23 29.22 5.16
N LYS A 140 -6.46 28.07 5.80
CA LYS A 140 -6.07 26.71 5.37
C LYS A 140 -7.26 25.75 5.26
N VAL A 141 -8.49 26.27 5.15
CA VAL A 141 -9.74 25.49 5.02
C VAL A 141 -10.62 25.98 3.88
N ASP A 142 -11.48 25.09 3.37
CA ASP A 142 -12.60 25.49 2.52
C ASP A 142 -13.68 26.20 3.35
N LYS A 143 -13.61 27.53 3.35
CA LYS A 143 -14.59 28.40 4.00
C LYS A 143 -16.02 28.17 3.48
N ALA A 144 -16.19 27.84 2.20
CA ALA A 144 -17.52 27.72 1.59
C ALA A 144 -18.29 26.52 2.14
N SER A 145 -17.64 25.36 2.29
CA SER A 145 -18.23 24.19 2.94
C SER A 145 -18.69 24.47 4.38
N TYR A 146 -17.85 25.13 5.19
CA TYR A 146 -18.21 25.49 6.57
C TYR A 146 -19.31 26.55 6.64
N LEU A 147 -19.31 27.56 5.77
CA LEU A 147 -20.40 28.54 5.70
C LEU A 147 -21.73 27.92 5.25
N THR A 148 -21.71 26.88 4.41
CA THR A 148 -22.91 26.08 4.08
C THR A 148 -23.45 25.34 5.31
N LYS A 149 -22.58 24.74 6.15
CA LYS A 149 -23.01 24.15 7.43
C LYS A 149 -23.72 25.18 8.32
N VAL A 150 -23.17 26.39 8.45
CA VAL A 150 -23.78 27.50 9.20
C VAL A 150 -25.15 27.90 8.63
N ASN A 151 -25.27 28.06 7.32
CA ASN A 151 -26.53 28.40 6.66
C ASN A 151 -27.60 27.31 6.82
N ASN A 152 -27.23 26.04 6.87
CA ASN A 152 -28.17 24.94 7.13
C ASN A 152 -28.73 25.02 8.55
N ILE A 153 -27.89 25.22 9.58
CA ILE A 153 -28.33 25.42 10.98
C ILE A 153 -29.28 26.62 11.08
N LYS A 154 -28.95 27.72 10.40
CA LYS A 154 -29.78 28.94 10.31
C LYS A 154 -31.14 28.66 9.66
N SER A 155 -31.18 27.82 8.62
CA SER A 155 -32.42 27.39 7.96
C SER A 155 -33.27 26.46 8.85
N GLU A 156 -32.67 25.52 9.56
CA GLU A 156 -33.38 24.65 10.52
C GLU A 156 -34.00 25.47 11.66
N LEU A 157 -33.25 26.41 12.24
CA LEU A 157 -33.75 27.28 13.29
C LEU A 157 -34.91 28.16 12.78
N ASN A 158 -34.79 28.76 11.60
CA ASN A 158 -35.87 29.55 11.01
C ASN A 158 -37.14 28.70 10.78
N LYS A 159 -37.02 27.46 10.31
CA LYS A 159 -38.17 26.54 10.19
C LYS A 159 -38.81 26.23 11.54
N ALA A 160 -38.02 26.07 12.61
CA ALA A 160 -38.54 25.86 13.95
C ALA A 160 -39.28 27.11 14.47
N VAL A 161 -38.75 28.32 14.22
CA VAL A 161 -39.41 29.60 14.52
C VAL A 161 -40.72 29.75 13.75
N ASP A 162 -40.73 29.49 12.44
CA ASP A 162 -41.93 29.58 11.60
C ASP A 162 -43.00 28.56 12.04
N THR A 163 -42.59 27.33 12.36
CA THR A 163 -43.46 26.29 12.90
C THR A 163 -44.06 26.72 14.24
N PHE A 164 -43.23 27.23 15.16
CA PHE A 164 -43.68 27.76 16.45
C PHE A 164 -44.71 28.91 16.26
N LYS A 165 -44.45 29.86 15.35
CA LYS A 165 -45.37 30.97 15.06
C LYS A 165 -46.71 30.48 14.49
N SER A 166 -46.69 29.45 13.65
CA SER A 166 -47.90 28.80 13.09
C SER A 166 -48.67 28.01 14.15
N ASP A 167 -47.97 27.31 15.04
CA ASP A 167 -48.55 26.59 16.16
C ASP A 167 -49.14 27.56 17.20
N VAL A 168 -48.51 28.70 17.48
CA VAL A 168 -49.07 29.75 18.33
C VAL A 168 -50.40 30.27 17.77
N ASN A 169 -50.52 30.50 16.46
CA ASN A 169 -51.78 30.92 15.83
C ASN A 169 -52.92 29.90 16.00
N THR A 170 -52.61 28.60 16.11
CA THR A 170 -53.59 27.50 15.99
C THR A 170 -53.84 26.72 17.28
N LYS A 171 -52.89 26.73 18.22
CA LYS A 171 -52.88 25.94 19.46
C LYS A 171 -52.86 26.79 20.74
N VAL A 172 -52.65 28.10 20.64
CA VAL A 172 -52.92 29.05 21.74
C VAL A 172 -54.27 29.69 21.45
N THR A 173 -55.27 29.37 22.27
CA THR A 173 -56.67 29.79 22.11
C THR A 173 -57.19 30.39 23.43
N LYS A 174 -58.47 30.81 23.47
CA LYS A 174 -59.11 31.29 24.71
C LYS A 174 -59.22 30.17 25.77
N ASP A 175 -59.51 28.95 25.33
CA ASP A 175 -59.82 27.80 26.19
C ASP A 175 -58.58 26.95 26.54
N THR A 176 -57.47 27.10 25.81
CA THR A 176 -56.24 26.34 26.06
C THR A 176 -55.01 27.11 25.60
N ASP A 177 -54.03 27.24 26.50
CA ASP A 177 -52.77 27.90 26.23
C ASP A 177 -51.61 26.89 26.28
N LYS A 178 -51.16 26.45 25.10
CA LYS A 178 -50.03 25.52 24.95
C LYS A 178 -48.67 26.21 24.85
N TYR A 179 -48.57 27.50 25.16
CA TYR A 179 -47.32 28.26 24.98
C TYR A 179 -46.09 27.59 25.62
N SER A 180 -46.20 27.04 26.83
CA SER A 180 -45.08 26.38 27.51
C SER A 180 -44.55 25.14 26.78
N GLU A 181 -45.44 24.29 26.24
CA GLU A 181 -45.08 23.10 25.43
C GLU A 181 -44.38 23.52 24.13
N LEU A 182 -44.94 24.53 23.44
CA LEU A 182 -44.38 25.07 22.20
C LEU A 182 -43.02 25.74 22.45
N LYS A 183 -42.91 26.49 23.56
CA LYS A 183 -41.72 27.26 23.95
C LYS A 183 -40.57 26.33 24.31
N ALA A 184 -40.83 25.25 25.06
CA ALA A 184 -39.83 24.21 25.33
C ALA A 184 -39.28 23.58 24.03
N THR A 185 -40.14 23.40 23.02
CA THR A 185 -39.74 22.89 21.69
C THR A 185 -38.84 23.89 20.95
N LEU A 186 -39.17 25.18 20.98
CA LEU A 186 -38.35 26.23 20.38
C LEU A 186 -37.01 26.42 21.11
N ASP A 187 -37.01 26.42 22.45
CA ASP A 187 -35.81 26.56 23.27
C ASP A 187 -34.84 25.38 23.03
N ALA A 188 -35.36 24.17 22.85
CA ALA A 188 -34.56 23.01 22.45
C ALA A 188 -33.91 23.21 21.06
N ALA A 189 -34.65 23.75 20.09
CA ALA A 189 -34.12 24.06 18.76
C ALA A 189 -33.04 25.16 18.81
N VAL A 190 -33.23 26.20 19.63
CA VAL A 190 -32.27 27.30 19.84
C VAL A 190 -31.01 26.79 20.55
N SER A 191 -31.16 25.94 21.57
CA SER A 191 -30.03 25.33 22.29
C SER A 191 -29.21 24.39 21.39
N LYS A 192 -29.89 23.57 20.58
CA LYS A 192 -29.25 22.77 19.52
C LYS A 192 -28.50 23.66 18.52
N ALA A 193 -29.14 24.71 18.00
CA ALA A 193 -28.51 25.61 17.04
C ALA A 193 -27.24 26.28 17.60
N LYS A 194 -27.23 26.70 18.89
CA LYS A 194 -26.02 27.23 19.55
C LYS A 194 -24.91 26.18 19.66
N THR A 195 -25.27 24.95 20.03
CA THR A 195 -24.33 23.83 20.19
C THR A 195 -23.70 23.44 18.85
N ASP A 196 -24.53 23.24 17.83
CA ASP A 196 -24.09 22.88 16.47
C ASP A 196 -23.23 23.99 15.86
N LEU A 197 -23.60 25.26 16.06
CA LEU A 197 -22.85 26.40 15.54
C LEU A 197 -21.45 26.51 16.18
N ALA A 198 -21.37 26.31 17.50
CA ALA A 198 -20.10 26.26 18.21
C ALA A 198 -19.22 25.09 17.73
N ALA A 199 -19.82 23.91 17.51
CA ALA A 199 -19.12 22.74 16.97
C ALA A 199 -18.59 22.99 15.55
N VAL A 200 -19.38 23.62 14.66
CA VAL A 200 -18.95 23.96 13.30
C VAL A 200 -17.77 24.94 13.28
N VAL A 201 -17.76 25.94 14.18
CA VAL A 201 -16.62 26.87 14.33
C VAL A 201 -15.37 26.15 14.86
N ALA A 202 -15.52 25.31 15.88
CA ALA A 202 -14.40 24.54 16.45
C ALA A 202 -13.80 23.53 15.45
N ASP A 203 -14.66 22.84 14.68
CA ASP A 203 -14.26 21.94 13.58
C ASP A 203 -13.46 22.70 12.51
N ALA A 204 -13.93 23.88 12.09
CA ALA A 204 -13.22 24.74 11.14
C ALA A 204 -11.85 25.20 11.67
N GLN A 205 -11.78 25.66 12.92
CA GLN A 205 -10.53 26.09 13.56
C GLN A 205 -9.53 24.94 13.73
N ASN A 206 -10.00 23.74 14.08
CA ASN A 206 -9.14 22.56 14.18
C ASN A 206 -8.64 22.13 12.80
N ALA A 207 -9.50 22.12 11.78
CA ALA A 207 -9.11 21.82 10.40
C ALA A 207 -8.07 22.83 9.87
N ASP A 208 -8.19 24.12 10.19
CA ASP A 208 -7.20 25.16 9.82
C ASP A 208 -5.83 24.90 10.47
N LYS A 209 -5.82 24.57 11.76
CA LYS A 209 -4.61 24.18 12.50
C LYS A 209 -3.95 22.92 11.93
N VAL A 210 -4.75 21.88 11.64
CA VAL A 210 -4.26 20.60 11.09
C VAL A 210 -3.73 20.79 9.66
N ASN A 211 -4.48 21.47 8.78
CA ASN A 211 -4.06 21.79 7.41
C ASN A 211 -2.92 22.84 7.35
N GLY A 212 -2.57 23.47 8.47
CA GLY A 212 -1.42 24.36 8.61
C GLY A 212 -0.09 23.65 8.87
N SER A 213 -0.10 22.36 9.22
CA SER A 213 1.10 21.58 9.55
C SER A 213 1.08 20.22 8.89
N PHE A 214 2.14 19.91 8.12
CA PHE A 214 2.32 18.62 7.45
C PHE A 214 2.23 17.44 8.43
N ASP A 215 2.93 17.52 9.56
CA ASP A 215 2.95 16.44 10.56
C ASP A 215 1.59 16.25 11.25
N LEU A 216 0.87 17.34 11.56
CA LEU A 216 -0.48 17.25 12.12
C LEU A 216 -1.46 16.66 11.10
N LYS A 217 -1.41 17.10 9.83
CA LYS A 217 -2.25 16.55 8.76
C LYS A 217 -1.96 15.08 8.50
N LYS A 218 -0.68 14.68 8.54
CA LYS A 218 -0.26 13.27 8.41
C LYS A 218 -0.78 12.43 9.57
N ALA A 219 -0.60 12.89 10.81
CA ALA A 219 -1.10 12.20 12.01
C ALA A 219 -2.63 12.08 12.05
N ASP A 220 -3.34 13.15 11.67
CA ASP A 220 -4.80 13.14 11.53
C ASP A 220 -5.26 12.16 10.43
N SER A 221 -4.61 12.16 9.27
CA SER A 221 -4.94 11.24 8.17
C SER A 221 -4.76 9.78 8.57
N LEU A 222 -3.66 9.44 9.27
CA LEU A 222 -3.46 8.11 9.85
C LEU A 222 -4.54 7.77 10.89
N SER A 223 -4.90 8.73 11.77
CA SER A 223 -5.97 8.54 12.75
C SER A 223 -7.34 8.33 12.12
N GLN A 224 -7.65 9.04 11.04
CA GLN A 224 -8.90 8.86 10.29
C GLN A 224 -8.96 7.49 9.62
N ILE A 225 -7.86 7.03 9.00
CA ILE A 225 -7.77 5.70 8.38
C ILE A 225 -7.87 4.59 9.44
N SER A 226 -7.20 4.72 10.59
CA SER A 226 -7.24 3.71 11.65
C SER A 226 -8.62 3.55 12.31
N LYS A 227 -9.53 4.52 12.13
CA LYS A 227 -10.92 4.47 12.62
C LYS A 227 -11.88 3.82 11.62
N LEU A 228 -11.43 3.43 10.42
CA LEU A 228 -12.24 2.77 9.41
C LEU A 228 -12.33 1.26 9.69
N THR A 229 -13.38 0.87 10.42
CA THR A 229 -13.58 -0.48 10.99
C THR A 229 -13.79 -1.61 9.98
N TYR A 230 -14.06 -1.33 8.70
CA TYR A 230 -14.30 -2.35 7.68
C TYR A 230 -13.14 -2.54 6.69
N LEU A 231 -12.06 -1.75 6.82
CA LEU A 231 -10.83 -1.98 6.06
C LEU A 231 -10.00 -3.10 6.72
N ASN A 232 -9.53 -4.05 5.91
CA ASN A 232 -8.62 -5.09 6.41
C ASN A 232 -7.20 -4.53 6.66
N ALA A 233 -6.38 -5.26 7.41
CA ALA A 233 -5.05 -4.81 7.80
C ALA A 233 -4.14 -4.48 6.61
N THR A 234 -4.26 -5.20 5.49
CA THR A 234 -3.52 -4.93 4.25
C THR A 234 -3.97 -3.62 3.59
N GLN A 235 -5.28 -3.34 3.54
CA GLN A 235 -5.82 -2.07 3.03
C GLN A 235 -5.40 -0.89 3.93
N VAL A 236 -5.48 -1.05 5.26
CA VAL A 236 -5.02 -0.05 6.22
C VAL A 236 -3.51 0.18 6.08
N ALA A 237 -2.71 -0.87 5.91
CA ALA A 237 -1.27 -0.78 5.69
C ALA A 237 -0.92 -0.12 4.35
N ASP A 238 -1.66 -0.40 3.27
CA ASP A 238 -1.45 0.22 1.97
C ASP A 238 -1.82 1.71 1.97
N PHE A 239 -2.99 2.08 2.52
CA PHE A 239 -3.33 3.51 2.69
C PHE A 239 -2.35 4.21 3.66
N THR A 240 -1.86 3.53 4.69
CA THR A 240 -0.81 4.05 5.59
C THR A 240 0.52 4.21 4.87
N LYS A 241 0.87 3.32 3.94
CA LYS A 241 2.05 3.45 3.06
C LYS A 241 1.89 4.64 2.10
N GLN A 242 0.72 4.80 1.50
CA GLN A 242 0.39 5.96 0.66
C GLN A 242 0.51 7.27 1.46
N VAL A 243 -0.09 7.37 2.66
CA VAL A 243 0.05 8.53 3.57
C VAL A 243 1.51 8.75 3.97
N ASN A 244 2.28 7.70 4.21
CA ASN A 244 3.71 7.84 4.53
C ASN A 244 4.57 8.31 3.35
N ALA A 245 4.11 8.13 2.10
CA ALA A 245 4.80 8.51 0.88
C ALA A 245 4.46 9.93 0.36
N VAL A 246 3.49 10.63 0.97
CA VAL A 246 3.14 12.02 0.59
C VAL A 246 4.33 12.95 0.87
N ALA A 247 4.71 13.75 -0.12
CA ALA A 247 5.76 14.76 0.01
C ALA A 247 5.26 16.02 0.74
N ASN A 248 6.15 16.71 1.44
CA ASN A 248 5.86 17.99 2.09
C ASN A 248 6.00 19.15 1.08
N ASP A 249 5.05 19.20 0.15
CA ASP A 249 4.93 20.24 -0.88
C ASP A 249 3.64 21.06 -0.71
N LYS A 250 3.43 22.07 -1.55
CA LYS A 250 2.25 22.96 -1.47
C LYS A 250 0.89 22.24 -1.58
N ASP A 251 0.85 21.01 -2.10
CA ASP A 251 -0.36 20.25 -2.41
C ASP A 251 -0.59 19.10 -1.39
N TYR A 252 0.24 18.98 -0.34
CA TYR A 252 0.16 17.89 0.65
C TYR A 252 -1.24 17.69 1.24
N VAL A 253 -1.98 18.77 1.50
CA VAL A 253 -3.34 18.72 2.09
C VAL A 253 -4.28 17.95 1.16
N ALA A 254 -4.28 18.29 -0.14
CA ALA A 254 -5.11 17.64 -1.15
C ALA A 254 -4.69 16.18 -1.38
N ASN A 255 -3.39 15.88 -1.33
CA ASN A 255 -2.88 14.52 -1.44
C ASN A 255 -3.35 13.63 -0.27
N PHE A 256 -3.24 14.11 0.97
CA PHE A 256 -3.77 13.41 2.15
C PHE A 256 -5.30 13.26 2.09
N ASP A 257 -6.03 14.32 1.75
CA ASP A 257 -7.50 14.28 1.65
C ASP A 257 -7.98 13.31 0.56
N THR A 258 -7.22 13.18 -0.54
CA THR A 258 -7.48 12.18 -1.60
C THR A 258 -7.32 10.76 -1.07
N ILE A 259 -6.24 10.46 -0.35
CA ILE A 259 -5.98 9.12 0.21
C ILE A 259 -7.02 8.77 1.28
N VAL A 260 -7.33 9.70 2.19
CA VAL A 260 -8.39 9.50 3.22
C VAL A 260 -9.77 9.32 2.57
N SER A 261 -10.06 10.02 1.48
CA SER A 261 -11.31 9.84 0.73
C SER A 261 -11.37 8.50 0.01
N ALA A 262 -10.27 8.03 -0.58
CA ALA A 262 -10.17 6.70 -1.18
C ALA A 262 -10.35 5.58 -0.12
N ALA A 263 -9.77 5.75 1.07
CA ALA A 263 -9.95 4.84 2.20
C ALA A 263 -11.40 4.82 2.71
N LYS A 264 -12.04 5.98 2.87
CA LYS A 264 -13.46 6.10 3.22
C LYS A 264 -14.36 5.46 2.16
N ALA A 265 -14.08 5.66 0.87
CA ALA A 265 -14.82 5.02 -0.23
C ALA A 265 -14.63 3.50 -0.25
N ALA A 266 -13.43 2.99 0.04
CA ALA A 266 -13.18 1.56 0.19
C ALA A 266 -13.93 0.97 1.40
N ASN A 267 -14.00 1.69 2.53
CA ASN A 267 -14.77 1.30 3.71
C ASN A 267 -16.29 1.31 3.42
N GLN A 268 -16.77 2.30 2.66
CA GLN A 268 -18.18 2.43 2.26
C GLN A 268 -18.65 1.26 1.37
N LYS A 269 -17.79 0.68 0.53
CA LYS A 269 -18.14 -0.49 -0.30
C LYS A 269 -18.67 -1.67 0.52
N TYR A 270 -18.24 -1.85 1.77
CA TYR A 270 -18.74 -2.92 2.65
C TYR A 270 -20.17 -2.64 3.13
N VAL A 271 -20.47 -1.37 3.47
CA VAL A 271 -21.83 -0.93 3.78
C VAL A 271 -22.73 -1.06 2.54
N ASP A 272 -22.26 -0.65 1.37
CA ASP A 272 -23.00 -0.76 0.11
C ASP A 272 -23.26 -2.21 -0.29
N ALA A 273 -22.29 -3.12 -0.06
CA ALA A 273 -22.46 -4.55 -0.26
C ALA A 273 -23.50 -5.15 0.71
N ALA A 274 -23.43 -4.80 2.00
CA ALA A 274 -24.42 -5.24 2.99
C ALA A 274 -25.83 -4.70 2.64
N LYS A 275 -25.93 -3.43 2.23
CA LYS A 275 -27.18 -2.84 1.70
C LYS A 275 -27.65 -3.56 0.45
N LYS A 276 -26.77 -3.96 -0.48
CA LYS A 276 -27.16 -4.74 -1.67
C LYS A 276 -27.78 -6.10 -1.30
N VAL A 277 -27.29 -6.77 -0.25
CA VAL A 277 -27.93 -8.00 0.25
C VAL A 277 -29.32 -7.71 0.78
N VAL A 278 -29.47 -6.67 1.61
CA VAL A 278 -30.79 -6.22 2.11
C VAL A 278 -31.75 -5.89 0.97
N SER A 279 -31.32 -5.11 -0.03
CA SER A 279 -32.21 -4.70 -1.13
C SER A 279 -32.56 -5.84 -2.07
N THR A 280 -31.67 -6.82 -2.27
CA THR A 280 -31.95 -8.05 -3.02
C THR A 280 -33.03 -8.88 -2.32
N GLU A 281 -32.94 -9.01 -1.00
CA GLU A 281 -33.94 -9.76 -0.22
C GLU A 281 -35.27 -9.00 -0.12
N LEU A 282 -35.21 -7.67 0.09
CA LEU A 282 -36.36 -6.76 0.14
C LEU A 282 -37.13 -6.74 -1.18
N ALA A 283 -36.45 -6.94 -2.32
CA ALA A 283 -37.07 -6.99 -3.64
C ALA A 283 -38.01 -8.20 -3.83
N LYS A 284 -37.86 -9.27 -3.03
CA LYS A 284 -38.75 -10.45 -3.05
C LYS A 284 -40.13 -10.16 -2.47
N LEU A 285 -40.26 -9.11 -1.64
CA LEU A 285 -41.56 -8.72 -1.10
C LEU A 285 -42.45 -8.11 -2.20
N HIS A 286 -43.74 -8.42 -2.13
CA HIS A 286 -44.79 -7.74 -2.89
C HIS A 286 -44.96 -6.28 -2.43
N GLU A 287 -45.47 -5.43 -3.31
CA GLU A 287 -45.74 -4.03 -2.97
C GLU A 287 -46.84 -3.91 -1.92
N GLY A 288 -46.56 -3.18 -0.84
CA GLY A 288 -47.45 -3.04 0.31
C GLY A 288 -46.74 -2.41 1.51
N ASP A 289 -47.49 -2.21 2.60
CA ASP A 289 -47.03 -1.44 3.77
C ASP A 289 -45.77 -2.03 4.43
N THR A 290 -45.67 -3.37 4.52
CA THR A 290 -44.48 -4.06 5.06
C THR A 290 -43.22 -3.74 4.27
N LYS A 291 -43.28 -3.82 2.93
CA LYS A 291 -42.15 -3.50 2.05
C LYS A 291 -41.79 -2.02 2.13
N LYS A 292 -42.81 -1.14 2.19
CA LYS A 292 -42.62 0.32 2.34
C LYS A 292 -41.89 0.66 3.64
N ALA A 293 -42.34 0.14 4.78
CA ALA A 293 -41.72 0.39 6.09
C ALA A 293 -40.26 -0.11 6.14
N LEU A 294 -39.98 -1.29 5.59
CA LEU A 294 -38.62 -1.84 5.49
C LEU A 294 -37.75 -1.05 4.50
N THR A 295 -38.33 -0.49 3.43
CA THR A 295 -37.62 0.41 2.48
C THR A 295 -37.24 1.73 3.16
N GLU A 296 -38.09 2.30 4.00
CA GLU A 296 -37.76 3.50 4.78
C GLU A 296 -36.63 3.24 5.79
N LYS A 297 -36.58 2.05 6.41
CA LYS A 297 -35.42 1.62 7.21
C LYS A 297 -34.17 1.47 6.35
N TYR A 298 -34.27 0.81 5.19
CA TYR A 298 -33.16 0.58 4.25
C TYR A 298 -32.49 1.89 3.79
N ASN A 299 -33.29 2.90 3.47
CA ASN A 299 -32.80 4.22 3.06
C ASN A 299 -31.98 4.91 4.17
N LYS A 300 -32.23 4.59 5.45
CA LYS A 300 -31.53 5.13 6.62
C LYS A 300 -30.28 4.33 7.04
N VAL A 301 -30.00 3.16 6.44
CA VAL A 301 -28.84 2.34 6.78
C VAL A 301 -27.53 3.02 6.36
N THR A 302 -26.63 3.22 7.32
CA THR A 302 -25.28 3.82 7.12
C THR A 302 -24.13 2.96 7.63
N THR A 303 -24.40 1.84 8.31
CA THR A 303 -23.39 0.91 8.84
C THR A 303 -23.72 -0.54 8.49
N VAL A 304 -22.75 -1.46 8.61
CA VAL A 304 -22.95 -2.89 8.33
C VAL A 304 -23.86 -3.54 9.37
N GLU A 305 -23.80 -3.11 10.64
CA GLU A 305 -24.60 -3.66 11.73
C GLU A 305 -26.09 -3.28 11.56
N ALA A 306 -26.35 -2.03 11.15
CA ALA A 306 -27.69 -1.57 10.79
C ALA A 306 -28.24 -2.34 9.57
N ALA A 307 -27.40 -2.65 8.58
CA ALA A 307 -27.78 -3.49 7.44
C ALA A 307 -28.14 -4.92 7.87
N ASN A 308 -27.33 -5.54 8.74
CA ASN A 308 -27.53 -6.92 9.21
C ASN A 308 -28.77 -7.07 10.10
N SER A 309 -29.03 -6.08 10.97
CA SER A 309 -30.27 -6.02 11.76
C SER A 309 -31.50 -5.98 10.84
N LEU A 310 -31.48 -5.07 9.85
CA LEU A 310 -32.57 -4.96 8.88
C LEU A 310 -32.71 -6.21 7.98
N LEU A 311 -31.60 -6.86 7.59
CA LEU A 311 -31.66 -8.12 6.82
C LEU A 311 -32.42 -9.21 7.57
N THR A 312 -32.31 -9.26 8.89
CA THR A 312 -33.02 -10.22 9.74
C THR A 312 -34.53 -9.96 9.71
N GLU A 313 -34.95 -8.70 9.84
CA GLU A 313 -36.35 -8.29 9.70
C GLU A 313 -36.90 -8.61 8.29
N VAL A 314 -36.13 -8.30 7.24
CA VAL A 314 -36.52 -8.52 5.85
C VAL A 314 -36.67 -10.01 5.54
N LYS A 315 -35.73 -10.86 5.98
CA LYS A 315 -35.83 -12.33 5.79
C LYS A 315 -37.05 -12.93 6.49
N ALA A 316 -37.37 -12.47 7.69
CA ALA A 316 -38.57 -12.92 8.40
C ALA A 316 -39.86 -12.51 7.65
N ALA A 317 -39.91 -11.30 7.09
CA ALA A 317 -41.03 -10.83 6.28
C ALA A 317 -41.17 -11.62 4.96
N VAL A 318 -40.05 -11.90 4.27
CA VAL A 318 -40.03 -12.68 3.03
C VAL A 318 -40.55 -14.10 3.28
N ALA A 319 -40.02 -14.80 4.28
CA ALA A 319 -40.46 -16.16 4.60
C ALA A 319 -41.96 -16.24 4.96
N ALA A 320 -42.48 -15.23 5.67
CA ALA A 320 -43.91 -15.13 5.97
C ALA A 320 -44.78 -14.92 4.71
N GLN A 321 -44.29 -14.13 3.75
CA GLN A 321 -44.99 -13.91 2.48
C GLN A 321 -44.91 -15.15 1.57
N GLU A 322 -43.74 -15.74 1.38
CA GLU A 322 -43.55 -16.95 0.57
C GLU A 322 -44.44 -18.10 1.08
N LEU A 323 -44.61 -18.24 2.40
CA LEU A 323 -45.57 -19.18 2.99
C LEU A 323 -47.03 -18.85 2.64
N ALA A 324 -47.43 -17.58 2.68
CA ALA A 324 -48.78 -17.15 2.31
C ALA A 324 -49.07 -17.37 0.81
N ASP A 325 -48.12 -17.02 -0.05
CA ASP A 325 -48.20 -17.17 -1.51
C ASP A 325 -48.23 -18.65 -1.91
N ALA A 326 -47.39 -19.49 -1.27
CA ALA A 326 -47.40 -20.93 -1.46
C ALA A 326 -48.75 -21.53 -1.04
N LYS A 327 -49.30 -21.13 0.11
CA LYS A 327 -50.64 -21.58 0.54
C LYS A 327 -51.73 -21.17 -0.43
N ALA A 328 -51.72 -19.94 -0.92
CA ALA A 328 -52.70 -19.48 -1.91
C ALA A 328 -52.60 -20.29 -3.22
N THR A 329 -51.39 -20.43 -3.77
CA THR A 329 -51.12 -21.17 -5.01
C THR A 329 -51.48 -22.65 -4.89
N ALA A 330 -51.17 -23.27 -3.75
CA ALA A 330 -51.52 -24.65 -3.46
C ALA A 330 -53.03 -24.87 -3.39
N LYS A 331 -53.78 -23.98 -2.73
CA LYS A 331 -55.25 -24.03 -2.70
C LYS A 331 -55.85 -23.92 -4.09
N THR A 332 -55.39 -22.96 -4.90
CA THR A 332 -55.84 -22.81 -6.31
C THR A 332 -55.53 -24.07 -7.10
N THR A 333 -54.29 -24.56 -7.03
CA THR A 333 -53.84 -25.79 -7.71
C THR A 333 -54.72 -26.99 -7.36
N ILE A 334 -55.03 -27.18 -6.07
CA ILE A 334 -55.87 -28.28 -5.59
C ILE A 334 -57.31 -28.09 -6.07
N ASN A 335 -57.89 -26.90 -5.89
CA ASN A 335 -59.28 -26.61 -6.24
C ASN A 335 -59.56 -26.70 -7.75
N GLU A 336 -58.64 -26.22 -8.59
CA GLU A 336 -58.81 -26.16 -10.05
C GLU A 336 -58.38 -27.45 -10.77
N PHE A 337 -57.66 -28.36 -10.10
CA PHE A 337 -57.16 -29.60 -10.72
C PHE A 337 -58.24 -30.43 -11.43
N VAL A 338 -58.03 -30.74 -12.71
CA VAL A 338 -58.89 -31.63 -13.50
C VAL A 338 -58.08 -32.88 -13.89
N PRO A 339 -58.48 -34.09 -13.45
CA PRO A 339 -57.80 -35.32 -13.83
C PRO A 339 -58.08 -35.66 -15.30
N THR A 340 -57.06 -36.13 -16.02
CA THR A 340 -57.14 -36.55 -17.43
C THR A 340 -57.38 -38.06 -17.62
N ASP A 341 -57.43 -38.84 -16.53
CA ASP A 341 -57.70 -40.28 -16.55
C ASP A 341 -59.11 -40.63 -16.03
N SER A 342 -59.66 -41.70 -16.57
CA SER A 342 -61.00 -42.28 -16.39
C SER A 342 -61.44 -42.55 -14.93
N LYS A 343 -60.50 -42.62 -13.98
CA LYS A 343 -60.73 -42.99 -12.58
C LYS A 343 -61.76 -42.10 -11.84
N TYR A 344 -61.89 -40.82 -12.23
CA TYR A 344 -62.76 -39.84 -11.55
C TYR A 344 -63.88 -39.24 -12.43
N ALA A 345 -64.09 -39.73 -13.66
CA ALA A 345 -65.01 -39.11 -14.61
C ALA A 345 -66.52 -39.21 -14.25
N GLY A 346 -66.91 -40.23 -13.47
CA GLY A 346 -68.31 -40.49 -13.11
C GLY A 346 -68.88 -39.55 -12.03
N GLU A 347 -70.20 -39.33 -12.06
CA GLU A 347 -70.91 -38.38 -11.21
C GLU A 347 -70.76 -38.65 -9.70
N ALA A 348 -70.75 -39.93 -9.31
CA ALA A 348 -70.48 -40.38 -7.93
C ALA A 348 -68.99 -40.29 -7.51
N ASN A 349 -68.06 -40.04 -8.44
CA ASN A 349 -66.64 -39.84 -8.15
C ASN A 349 -66.24 -38.35 -8.16
N LYS A 350 -67.04 -37.46 -8.77
CA LYS A 350 -66.87 -35.99 -8.63
C LYS A 350 -66.95 -35.54 -7.17
N SER A 351 -67.87 -36.10 -6.37
CA SER A 351 -67.97 -35.79 -4.94
C SER A 351 -66.72 -36.25 -4.16
N LYS A 352 -66.19 -37.43 -4.46
CA LYS A 352 -64.94 -37.94 -3.86
C LYS A 352 -63.74 -37.06 -4.18
N LEU A 353 -63.63 -36.59 -5.44
CA LEU A 353 -62.58 -35.64 -5.83
C LEU A 353 -62.75 -34.29 -5.11
N ALA A 354 -63.98 -33.80 -4.96
CA ALA A 354 -64.26 -32.58 -4.20
C ALA A 354 -63.90 -32.73 -2.70
N SER A 355 -64.20 -33.88 -2.09
CA SER A 355 -63.77 -34.20 -0.72
C SER A 355 -62.24 -34.27 -0.59
N LEU A 356 -61.57 -34.95 -1.53
CA LEU A 356 -60.11 -35.04 -1.56
C LEU A 356 -59.47 -33.65 -1.64
N LYS A 357 -59.97 -32.80 -2.53
CA LYS A 357 -59.53 -31.39 -2.65
C LYS A 357 -59.72 -30.63 -1.34
N ALA A 358 -60.90 -30.72 -0.72
CA ALA A 358 -61.21 -30.02 0.52
C ALA A 358 -60.31 -30.46 1.70
N ASP A 359 -59.97 -31.74 1.80
CA ASP A 359 -59.10 -32.25 2.86
C ASP A 359 -57.63 -31.86 2.64
N TYR A 360 -57.15 -31.87 1.39
CA TYR A 360 -55.81 -31.37 1.09
C TYR A 360 -55.70 -29.83 1.24
N VAL A 361 -56.76 -29.05 0.98
CA VAL A 361 -56.82 -27.61 1.30
C VAL A 361 -56.65 -27.36 2.81
N LYS A 362 -57.30 -28.14 3.69
CA LYS A 362 -57.10 -28.02 5.15
C LYS A 362 -55.65 -28.31 5.56
N LYS A 363 -55.00 -29.28 4.93
CA LYS A 363 -53.58 -29.59 5.17
C LYS A 363 -52.67 -28.43 4.72
N VAL A 364 -52.98 -27.76 3.61
CA VAL A 364 -52.29 -26.52 3.19
C VAL A 364 -52.48 -25.40 4.22
N ASP A 365 -53.69 -25.23 4.77
CA ASP A 365 -53.95 -24.23 5.80
C ASP A 365 -53.15 -24.48 7.09
N ALA A 366 -53.06 -25.74 7.52
CA ALA A 366 -52.33 -26.15 8.72
C ALA A 366 -50.79 -26.12 8.58
N ALA A 367 -50.26 -26.14 7.36
CA ALA A 367 -48.81 -26.13 7.11
C ALA A 367 -48.12 -24.88 7.71
N THR A 368 -46.92 -25.06 8.25
CA THR A 368 -46.13 -23.98 8.88
C THR A 368 -44.92 -23.56 8.03
N SER A 369 -44.61 -24.30 6.98
CA SER A 369 -43.50 -24.05 6.05
C SER A 369 -43.91 -24.27 4.58
N VAL A 370 -43.15 -23.66 3.66
CA VAL A 370 -43.34 -23.83 2.21
C VAL A 370 -43.13 -25.29 1.78
N ASP A 371 -42.19 -26.01 2.40
CA ASP A 371 -41.93 -27.42 2.12
C ASP A 371 -43.11 -28.31 2.54
N GLU A 372 -43.76 -28.05 3.68
CA GLU A 372 -45.00 -28.74 4.05
C GLU A 372 -46.12 -28.48 3.04
N VAL A 373 -46.29 -27.24 2.58
CA VAL A 373 -47.28 -26.91 1.52
C VAL A 373 -46.96 -27.66 0.22
N ASN A 374 -45.70 -27.65 -0.21
CA ASN A 374 -45.25 -28.34 -1.43
C ASN A 374 -45.41 -29.85 -1.33
N ASN A 375 -45.14 -30.45 -0.16
CA ASN A 375 -45.37 -31.88 0.09
C ASN A 375 -46.87 -32.22 0.05
N VAL A 376 -47.74 -31.35 0.57
CA VAL A 376 -49.20 -31.52 0.49
C VAL A 376 -49.69 -31.44 -0.97
N VAL A 377 -49.18 -30.50 -1.77
CA VAL A 377 -49.49 -30.42 -3.22
C VAL A 377 -48.89 -31.59 -4.01
N THR A 378 -47.70 -32.06 -3.63
CA THR A 378 -47.01 -33.18 -4.31
C THR A 378 -47.72 -34.49 -4.02
N ALA A 379 -48.14 -34.75 -2.79
CA ALA A 379 -48.99 -35.89 -2.47
C ALA A 379 -50.30 -35.85 -3.28
N PHE A 380 -50.95 -34.68 -3.37
CA PHE A 380 -52.14 -34.47 -4.20
C PHE A 380 -51.89 -34.67 -5.72
N LYS A 381 -50.73 -34.27 -6.26
CA LYS A 381 -50.36 -34.42 -7.69
C LYS A 381 -49.76 -35.78 -8.05
N ALA A 382 -49.14 -36.48 -7.10
CA ALA A 382 -48.68 -37.86 -7.25
C ALA A 382 -49.87 -38.84 -7.22
N GLU A 383 -50.98 -38.43 -6.58
CA GLU A 383 -52.33 -38.94 -6.88
C GLU A 383 -52.80 -38.61 -8.34
N ALA A 384 -51.90 -38.22 -9.29
CA ALA A 384 -52.15 -37.89 -10.71
C ALA A 384 -51.11 -38.30 -11.83
N THR A 385 -50.03 -37.52 -12.16
CA THR A 385 -49.42 -37.46 -13.55
C THR A 385 -47.86 -37.52 -13.72
N GLY A 386 -47.32 -37.46 -14.97
CA GLY A 386 -45.93 -37.86 -15.40
C GLY A 386 -45.08 -36.93 -16.33
N LEU A 387 -44.18 -37.49 -17.20
CA LEU A 387 -42.85 -36.89 -17.56
C LEU A 387 -42.36 -36.72 -19.05
N GLU A 388 -42.64 -37.60 -20.02
CA GLU A 388 -41.72 -37.86 -21.16
C GLU A 388 -41.53 -36.73 -22.21
N ASP A 389 -42.55 -35.91 -22.51
CA ASP A 389 -42.53 -34.92 -23.62
C ASP A 389 -41.43 -33.84 -23.52
N ILE A 390 -40.93 -33.60 -22.31
CA ILE A 390 -39.95 -32.56 -22.00
C ILE A 390 -38.57 -32.83 -22.63
N LYS A 391 -38.18 -34.10 -22.81
CA LYS A 391 -36.85 -34.49 -23.27
C LYS A 391 -36.58 -34.11 -24.73
N VAL A 392 -37.59 -34.19 -25.59
CA VAL A 392 -37.41 -34.06 -27.06
C VAL A 392 -36.99 -32.64 -27.45
N ALA A 393 -37.62 -31.62 -26.86
CA ALA A 393 -37.34 -30.22 -27.19
C ALA A 393 -35.94 -29.75 -26.76
N ALA A 394 -35.41 -30.29 -25.65
CA ALA A 394 -34.10 -29.92 -25.13
C ALA A 394 -32.96 -30.39 -26.05
N LYS A 395 -33.03 -31.61 -26.60
CA LYS A 395 -31.99 -32.15 -27.50
C LYS A 395 -31.84 -31.32 -28.79
N GLN A 396 -32.94 -30.87 -29.39
CA GLN A 396 -32.91 -30.01 -30.58
C GLN A 396 -32.21 -28.66 -30.32
N SER A 397 -32.35 -28.13 -29.10
CA SER A 397 -31.74 -26.86 -28.70
C SER A 397 -30.23 -26.96 -28.47
N VAL A 398 -29.70 -28.15 -28.15
CA VAL A 398 -28.26 -28.41 -28.00
C VAL A 398 -27.57 -28.47 -29.36
N GLU A 399 -28.22 -29.10 -30.35
CA GLU A 399 -27.61 -29.32 -31.68
C GLU A 399 -27.34 -27.99 -32.43
N ALA A 400 -28.13 -26.95 -32.17
CA ALA A 400 -28.00 -25.64 -32.82
C ALA A 400 -26.81 -24.77 -32.33
N LEU A 401 -26.05 -25.22 -31.32
CA LEU A 401 -24.93 -24.46 -30.74
C LEU A 401 -23.68 -24.47 -31.65
N ALA A 402 -22.98 -23.34 -31.76
CA ALA A 402 -22.00 -23.07 -32.82
C ALA A 402 -20.52 -23.11 -32.37
N ASN A 403 -20.26 -22.97 -31.07
CA ASN A 403 -18.94 -22.89 -30.43
C ASN A 403 -18.67 -24.08 -29.50
N ILE A 404 -19.52 -25.11 -29.55
CA ILE A 404 -19.43 -26.32 -28.74
C ILE A 404 -19.03 -27.53 -29.61
N SER A 405 -18.26 -28.47 -29.06
CA SER A 405 -17.75 -29.61 -29.85
C SER A 405 -18.86 -30.62 -30.21
N ALA A 406 -18.70 -31.34 -31.31
CA ALA A 406 -19.63 -32.41 -31.70
C ALA A 406 -19.74 -33.53 -30.63
N VAL A 407 -18.64 -33.78 -29.91
CA VAL A 407 -18.60 -34.74 -28.79
C VAL A 407 -19.44 -34.25 -27.61
N ASP A 408 -19.31 -32.97 -27.25
CA ASP A 408 -20.14 -32.37 -26.20
C ASP A 408 -21.63 -32.41 -26.54
N LYS A 409 -22.02 -32.07 -27.78
CA LYS A 409 -23.42 -32.15 -28.23
C LYS A 409 -24.01 -33.55 -28.03
N ALA A 410 -23.28 -34.58 -28.45
CA ALA A 410 -23.68 -35.97 -28.28
C ALA A 410 -23.83 -36.35 -26.79
N ASN A 411 -22.92 -35.90 -25.93
CA ASN A 411 -22.97 -36.17 -24.49
C ASN A 411 -24.20 -35.51 -23.83
N TYR A 412 -24.52 -34.25 -24.14
CA TYR A 412 -25.71 -33.59 -23.61
C TYR A 412 -27.00 -34.24 -24.12
N ALA A 413 -27.07 -34.60 -25.41
CA ALA A 413 -28.22 -35.29 -25.97
C ALA A 413 -28.48 -36.64 -25.27
N TYR A 414 -27.43 -37.42 -25.01
CA TYR A 414 -27.51 -38.69 -24.29
C TYR A 414 -27.99 -38.51 -22.84
N ALA A 415 -27.47 -37.51 -22.12
CA ALA A 415 -27.86 -37.23 -20.74
C ALA A 415 -29.34 -36.78 -20.61
N ILE A 416 -29.84 -36.04 -21.59
CA ILE A 416 -31.25 -35.62 -21.64
C ILE A 416 -32.19 -36.82 -21.80
N ASP A 417 -31.87 -37.78 -22.65
CA ASP A 417 -32.72 -38.98 -22.86
C ASP A 417 -32.87 -39.84 -21.58
N HIS A 418 -31.81 -39.93 -20.79
CA HIS A 418 -31.76 -40.74 -19.57
C HIS A 418 -32.23 -39.98 -18.31
N SER A 419 -32.70 -38.75 -18.45
CA SER A 419 -33.20 -37.95 -17.32
C SER A 419 -34.54 -38.49 -16.78
N THR A 420 -34.67 -38.56 -15.45
CA THR A 420 -35.88 -39.08 -14.75
C THR A 420 -36.77 -37.99 -14.16
N SER A 421 -36.43 -36.71 -14.38
CA SER A 421 -37.25 -35.56 -13.97
C SER A 421 -37.13 -34.41 -14.98
N LYS A 422 -38.04 -33.44 -14.90
CA LYS A 422 -38.03 -32.24 -15.75
C LYS A 422 -36.79 -31.38 -15.48
N GLU A 423 -36.46 -31.25 -14.21
CA GLU A 423 -35.41 -30.38 -13.67
C GLU A 423 -34.03 -30.81 -14.16
N ALA A 424 -33.81 -32.13 -14.30
CA ALA A 424 -32.59 -32.68 -14.87
C ALA A 424 -32.40 -32.30 -16.36
N VAL A 425 -33.49 -32.34 -17.15
CA VAL A 425 -33.47 -31.96 -18.57
C VAL A 425 -33.16 -30.46 -18.74
N ASP A 426 -33.82 -29.60 -17.95
CA ASP A 426 -33.62 -28.15 -18.01
C ASP A 426 -32.19 -27.75 -17.62
N ALA A 427 -31.61 -28.40 -16.60
CA ALA A 427 -30.24 -28.15 -16.16
C ALA A 427 -29.19 -28.49 -17.23
N LEU A 428 -29.35 -29.61 -17.93
CA LEU A 428 -28.44 -30.05 -19.00
C LEU A 428 -28.46 -29.10 -20.21
N LEU A 429 -29.63 -28.55 -20.56
CA LEU A 429 -29.73 -27.56 -21.63
C LEU A 429 -29.12 -26.20 -21.26
N ALA A 430 -29.23 -25.79 -19.99
CA ALA A 430 -28.60 -24.57 -19.49
C ALA A 430 -27.07 -24.68 -19.53
N ASP A 431 -26.51 -25.81 -19.12
CA ASP A 431 -25.06 -26.06 -19.11
C ASP A 431 -24.46 -26.05 -20.53
N ALA A 432 -25.11 -26.71 -21.49
CA ALA A 432 -24.69 -26.69 -22.90
C ALA A 432 -24.62 -25.26 -23.48
N LYS A 433 -25.62 -24.42 -23.19
CA LYS A 433 -25.65 -23.01 -23.62
C LYS A 433 -24.57 -22.16 -22.94
N ALA A 434 -24.29 -22.41 -21.67
CA ALA A 434 -23.22 -21.72 -20.95
C ALA A 434 -21.83 -22.09 -21.51
N LYS A 435 -21.62 -23.36 -21.86
CA LYS A 435 -20.37 -23.86 -22.46
C LYS A 435 -20.07 -23.23 -23.83
N ASP A 436 -21.08 -23.10 -24.69
CA ASP A 436 -20.94 -22.41 -25.99
C ASP A 436 -20.47 -20.95 -25.84
N ALA A 437 -21.14 -20.18 -24.99
CA ALA A 437 -20.82 -18.77 -24.76
C ALA A 437 -19.43 -18.58 -24.13
N LYS A 438 -19.04 -19.48 -23.21
CA LYS A 438 -17.73 -19.44 -22.55
C LYS A 438 -16.59 -19.68 -23.55
N ASN A 439 -16.72 -20.67 -24.42
CA ASN A 439 -15.69 -21.01 -25.42
C ASN A 439 -15.38 -19.82 -26.35
N LEU A 440 -16.40 -19.07 -26.79
CA LEU A 440 -16.20 -17.88 -27.62
C LEU A 440 -15.56 -16.71 -26.82
N SER A 441 -15.94 -16.54 -25.56
CA SER A 441 -15.39 -15.48 -24.70
C SER A 441 -13.91 -15.71 -24.37
N ASP A 442 -13.54 -16.94 -24.01
CA ASP A 442 -12.15 -17.32 -23.70
C ASP A 442 -11.24 -17.13 -24.92
N ALA A 443 -11.69 -17.56 -26.11
CA ALA A 443 -10.95 -17.40 -27.36
C ALA A 443 -10.67 -15.92 -27.68
N LYS A 444 -11.67 -15.04 -27.54
CA LYS A 444 -11.51 -13.59 -27.77
C LYS A 444 -10.52 -12.95 -26.80
N ALA A 445 -10.54 -13.34 -25.53
CA ALA A 445 -9.62 -12.81 -24.53
C ALA A 445 -8.16 -13.15 -24.89
N ALA A 446 -7.88 -14.43 -25.16
CA ALA A 446 -6.56 -14.90 -25.55
C ALA A 446 -6.05 -14.25 -26.86
N ALA A 447 -6.93 -14.07 -27.85
CA ALA A 447 -6.58 -13.44 -29.11
C ALA A 447 -6.15 -11.96 -28.95
N LYS A 448 -6.85 -11.17 -28.13
CA LYS A 448 -6.47 -9.77 -27.88
C LYS A 448 -5.13 -9.64 -27.18
N GLU A 449 -4.84 -10.52 -26.23
CA GLU A 449 -3.55 -10.55 -25.54
C GLU A 449 -2.41 -10.87 -26.52
N ALA A 450 -2.61 -11.91 -27.36
CA ALA A 450 -1.65 -12.32 -28.38
C ALA A 450 -1.37 -11.26 -29.46
N ILE A 451 -2.38 -10.45 -29.84
CA ILE A 451 -2.24 -9.37 -30.83
C ILE A 451 -1.54 -8.14 -30.22
N ASN A 452 -1.90 -7.73 -29.00
CA ASN A 452 -1.29 -6.55 -28.37
C ASN A 452 0.20 -6.75 -28.08
N GLY A 453 0.61 -7.98 -27.75
CA GLY A 453 2.01 -8.37 -27.48
C GLY A 453 2.94 -8.47 -28.70
N LYS A 454 2.48 -8.13 -29.91
CA LYS A 454 3.31 -8.08 -31.14
C LYS A 454 4.23 -6.87 -31.14
N GLU A 455 5.53 -7.03 -31.33
CA GLU A 455 6.51 -5.96 -31.04
C GLU A 455 6.68 -4.97 -32.19
N TYR A 456 6.54 -5.42 -33.44
CA TYR A 456 6.85 -4.68 -34.66
C TYR A 456 5.60 -4.21 -35.42
N LEU A 457 4.40 -4.68 -35.03
CA LEU A 457 3.13 -4.10 -35.49
C LEU A 457 2.94 -2.65 -35.01
N SER A 458 2.50 -1.78 -35.93
CA SER A 458 2.07 -0.42 -35.60
C SER A 458 0.85 -0.40 -34.67
N ALA A 459 0.68 0.71 -33.93
CA ALA A 459 -0.45 0.89 -33.03
C ALA A 459 -1.80 0.80 -33.79
N GLU A 460 -1.85 1.35 -35.00
CA GLU A 460 -3.00 1.31 -35.90
C GLU A 460 -3.36 -0.13 -36.31
N ALA A 461 -2.38 -0.95 -36.68
CA ALA A 461 -2.60 -2.34 -37.08
C ALA A 461 -3.12 -3.19 -35.91
N LYS A 462 -2.55 -3.03 -34.71
CA LYS A 462 -3.05 -3.70 -33.50
C LYS A 462 -4.50 -3.32 -33.19
N LYS A 463 -4.83 -2.03 -33.27
CA LYS A 463 -6.16 -1.49 -32.99
C LYS A 463 -7.22 -2.04 -33.95
N ASP A 464 -6.91 -2.11 -35.23
CA ASP A 464 -7.79 -2.69 -36.27
C ASP A 464 -8.04 -4.19 -36.02
N LEU A 465 -6.97 -4.97 -35.78
CA LEU A 465 -7.07 -6.41 -35.53
C LEU A 465 -7.84 -6.74 -34.24
N VAL A 466 -7.62 -5.99 -33.15
CA VAL A 466 -8.38 -6.14 -31.89
C VAL A 466 -9.86 -5.83 -32.09
N SER A 467 -10.20 -4.81 -32.89
CA SER A 467 -11.60 -4.47 -33.18
C SER A 467 -12.30 -5.60 -33.94
N LYS A 468 -11.61 -6.24 -34.90
CA LYS A 468 -12.13 -7.40 -35.63
C LYS A 468 -12.33 -8.64 -34.74
N VAL A 469 -11.47 -8.85 -33.74
CA VAL A 469 -11.66 -9.91 -32.72
C VAL A 469 -12.90 -9.66 -31.87
N ASP A 470 -13.21 -8.39 -31.55
CA ASP A 470 -14.44 -8.05 -30.82
C ASP A 470 -15.71 -8.38 -31.63
N GLU A 471 -15.69 -8.21 -32.95
CA GLU A 471 -16.85 -8.46 -33.84
C GLU A 471 -17.07 -9.94 -34.20
N ALA A 472 -16.04 -10.79 -34.07
CA ALA A 472 -16.11 -12.20 -34.46
C ALA A 472 -17.21 -12.99 -33.72
N LYS A 473 -17.92 -13.88 -34.42
CA LYS A 473 -19.05 -14.65 -33.84
C LYS A 473 -18.77 -16.14 -33.59
N THR A 474 -17.62 -16.63 -34.05
CA THR A 474 -17.19 -18.02 -33.90
C THR A 474 -15.74 -18.09 -33.47
N VAL A 475 -15.37 -19.17 -32.76
CA VAL A 475 -13.98 -19.41 -32.32
C VAL A 475 -13.01 -19.48 -33.51
N THR A 476 -13.42 -20.07 -34.64
CA THR A 476 -12.61 -20.13 -35.87
C THR A 476 -12.19 -18.75 -36.37
N ALA A 477 -13.15 -17.82 -36.52
CA ALA A 477 -12.87 -16.47 -37.01
C ALA A 477 -11.99 -15.65 -36.06
N VAL A 478 -11.99 -15.97 -34.76
CA VAL A 478 -11.06 -15.38 -33.78
C VAL A 478 -9.62 -15.86 -34.00
N ASN A 479 -9.44 -17.16 -34.26
CA ASN A 479 -8.11 -17.75 -34.47
C ASN A 479 -7.45 -17.23 -35.76
N ASP A 480 -8.20 -17.14 -36.85
CA ASP A 480 -7.72 -16.64 -38.15
C ASP A 480 -7.09 -15.22 -38.04
N LEU A 481 -7.64 -14.37 -37.16
CA LEU A 481 -7.15 -13.03 -36.89
C LEU A 481 -5.82 -13.01 -36.11
N VAL A 482 -5.59 -13.99 -35.23
CA VAL A 482 -4.32 -14.14 -34.48
C VAL A 482 -3.19 -14.57 -35.42
N ASP A 483 -3.47 -15.49 -36.34
CA ASP A 483 -2.49 -15.93 -37.34
C ASP A 483 -2.16 -14.81 -38.34
N SER A 484 -3.16 -14.02 -38.76
CA SER A 484 -2.94 -12.81 -39.56
C SER A 484 -2.02 -11.80 -38.86
N ALA A 485 -2.27 -11.52 -37.57
CA ALA A 485 -1.43 -10.62 -36.76
C ALA A 485 0.02 -11.11 -36.62
N LYS A 486 0.21 -12.42 -36.43
CA LYS A 486 1.54 -13.06 -36.34
C LYS A 486 2.33 -12.90 -37.64
N ASN A 487 1.70 -13.06 -38.80
CA ASN A 487 2.37 -12.94 -40.09
C ASN A 487 2.77 -11.50 -40.44
N GLN A 488 1.96 -10.51 -40.04
CA GLN A 488 2.27 -9.10 -40.25
C GLN A 488 3.44 -8.62 -39.37
N ASP A 489 3.50 -9.04 -38.09
CA ASP A 489 4.58 -8.71 -37.14
C ASP A 489 5.95 -9.21 -37.63
N GLU A 490 6.00 -10.48 -38.05
CA GLU A 490 7.20 -11.14 -38.59
C GLU A 490 7.71 -10.47 -39.89
N THR A 491 6.81 -9.88 -40.68
CA THR A 491 7.16 -9.13 -41.90
C THR A 491 7.76 -7.77 -41.57
N ALA A 492 7.18 -7.05 -40.61
CA ALA A 492 7.67 -5.74 -40.16
C ALA A 492 9.07 -5.82 -39.53
N LYS A 493 9.33 -6.86 -38.73
CA LYS A 493 10.64 -7.12 -38.12
C LYS A 493 11.78 -7.20 -39.15
N LYS A 494 11.62 -8.04 -40.17
CA LYS A 494 12.66 -8.31 -41.19
C LYS A 494 13.04 -7.05 -41.99
N ALA A 495 12.08 -6.16 -42.24
CA ALA A 495 12.33 -4.91 -42.94
C ALA A 495 13.21 -3.94 -42.10
N ALA A 496 13.01 -3.89 -40.79
CA ALA A 496 13.80 -3.04 -39.89
C ALA A 496 15.25 -3.53 -39.76
N GLU A 497 15.46 -4.85 -39.64
CA GLU A 497 16.79 -5.47 -39.52
C GLU A 497 17.63 -5.27 -40.80
N LEU A 498 17.02 -5.39 -41.97
CA LEU A 498 17.68 -5.17 -43.27
C LEU A 498 18.20 -3.73 -43.42
N ALA A 499 17.37 -2.72 -43.10
CA ALA A 499 17.71 -1.32 -43.29
C ALA A 499 18.93 -0.88 -42.44
N THR A 500 19.08 -1.45 -41.24
CA THR A 500 20.26 -1.22 -40.39
C THR A 500 21.51 -1.85 -40.99
N ALA A 501 21.45 -3.13 -41.39
CA ALA A 501 22.60 -3.84 -41.96
C ALA A 501 23.16 -3.14 -43.23
N GLN A 502 22.27 -2.67 -44.12
CA GLN A 502 22.67 -1.95 -45.34
C GLN A 502 23.46 -0.68 -45.05
N LYS A 503 23.05 0.09 -44.02
CA LYS A 503 23.70 1.34 -43.62
C LYS A 503 25.13 1.11 -43.14
N ASP A 504 25.32 0.15 -42.24
CA ASP A 504 26.61 -0.09 -41.59
C ASP A 504 27.62 -0.71 -42.57
N ALA A 505 27.15 -1.57 -43.48
CA ALA A 505 27.96 -2.15 -44.56
C ALA A 505 28.54 -1.10 -45.52
N LEU A 506 27.76 -0.06 -45.87
CA LEU A 506 28.24 1.02 -46.75
C LEU A 506 29.40 1.80 -46.12
N ALA A 507 29.34 2.08 -44.81
CA ALA A 507 30.40 2.79 -44.10
C ALA A 507 31.74 2.03 -44.07
N VAL A 508 31.70 0.68 -44.01
CA VAL A 508 32.91 -0.15 -44.11
C VAL A 508 33.53 -0.05 -45.52
N LEU A 509 32.71 -0.09 -46.56
CA LEU A 509 33.17 -0.01 -47.95
C LEU A 509 33.67 1.40 -48.35
N ASP A 510 33.34 2.46 -47.61
CA ASP A 510 33.94 3.80 -47.79
C ASP A 510 35.41 3.87 -47.33
N GLY A 511 35.89 2.88 -46.56
CA GLY A 511 37.28 2.78 -46.11
C GLY A 511 38.27 2.24 -47.17
N LEU A 512 37.78 1.46 -48.14
CA LEU A 512 38.60 0.79 -49.17
C LEU A 512 38.81 1.72 -50.38
N LYS A 513 39.61 2.77 -50.20
CA LYS A 513 39.77 3.88 -51.15
C LYS A 513 40.63 3.55 -52.35
N SER A 514 41.58 2.63 -52.22
CA SER A 514 42.48 2.21 -53.29
C SER A 514 41.94 0.99 -54.05
N PHE A 515 40.80 0.43 -53.64
CA PHE A 515 40.12 -0.66 -54.36
C PHE A 515 39.22 -0.13 -55.49
N SER A 516 39.63 -0.34 -56.74
CA SER A 516 38.92 0.15 -57.94
C SER A 516 37.46 -0.30 -58.01
N ASP A 517 37.17 -1.53 -57.59
CA ASP A 517 35.89 -2.20 -57.85
C ASP A 517 34.88 -1.99 -56.70
N VAL A 518 35.26 -1.23 -55.67
CA VAL A 518 34.48 -1.05 -54.43
C VAL A 518 33.06 -0.54 -54.66
N GLN A 519 32.85 0.25 -55.73
CA GLN A 519 31.54 0.80 -56.08
C GLN A 519 30.53 -0.29 -56.45
N THR A 520 30.96 -1.35 -57.15
CA THR A 520 30.14 -2.51 -57.51
C THR A 520 29.53 -3.15 -56.26
N TYR A 521 30.32 -3.32 -55.21
CA TYR A 521 29.89 -3.93 -53.96
C TYR A 521 29.00 -2.99 -53.12
N LYS A 522 29.24 -1.67 -53.15
CA LYS A 522 28.32 -0.69 -52.53
C LYS A 522 26.92 -0.74 -53.14
N ASP A 523 26.83 -0.94 -54.45
CA ASP A 523 25.53 -1.03 -55.12
C ASP A 523 24.88 -2.42 -54.95
N GLN A 524 25.66 -3.49 -54.75
CA GLN A 524 25.12 -4.77 -54.26
C GLN A 524 24.51 -4.63 -52.85
N VAL A 525 25.20 -3.96 -51.92
CA VAL A 525 24.70 -3.71 -50.55
C VAL A 525 23.36 -2.94 -50.56
N LYS A 526 23.25 -1.87 -51.37
CA LYS A 526 21.98 -1.09 -51.48
C LYS A 526 20.82 -1.91 -52.05
N ASN A 527 21.10 -2.86 -52.94
CA ASN A 527 20.09 -3.67 -53.62
C ASN A 527 19.83 -5.03 -52.93
N ALA A 528 20.53 -5.32 -51.83
CA ALA A 528 20.37 -6.52 -51.02
C ALA A 528 18.93 -6.66 -50.49
N LYS A 529 18.38 -7.88 -50.53
CA LYS A 529 17.01 -8.19 -50.09
C LYS A 529 16.96 -8.83 -48.71
N SER A 530 18.11 -9.21 -48.16
CA SER A 530 18.28 -9.81 -46.86
C SER A 530 19.60 -9.35 -46.21
N VAL A 531 19.70 -9.49 -44.89
CA VAL A 531 20.93 -9.20 -44.13
C VAL A 531 22.08 -10.11 -44.60
N ASP A 532 21.78 -11.34 -45.01
CA ASP A 532 22.77 -12.28 -45.55
C ASP A 532 23.29 -11.85 -46.93
N ASP A 533 22.46 -11.26 -47.80
CA ASP A 533 22.91 -10.65 -49.06
C ASP A 533 23.87 -9.48 -48.79
N VAL A 534 23.54 -8.60 -47.83
CA VAL A 534 24.40 -7.48 -47.42
C VAL A 534 25.76 -7.98 -46.95
N LYS A 535 25.76 -8.97 -46.04
CA LYS A 535 26.98 -9.56 -45.49
C LYS A 535 27.82 -10.22 -46.58
N SER A 536 27.18 -10.95 -47.49
CA SER A 536 27.85 -11.63 -48.61
C SER A 536 28.52 -10.63 -49.55
N ALA A 537 27.88 -9.50 -49.85
CA ALA A 537 28.46 -8.43 -50.66
C ALA A 537 29.71 -7.79 -50.01
N VAL A 538 29.70 -7.59 -48.69
CA VAL A 538 30.87 -7.05 -47.97
C VAL A 538 32.03 -8.04 -47.91
N GLU A 539 31.76 -9.31 -47.61
CA GLU A 539 32.81 -10.35 -47.60
C GLU A 539 33.39 -10.59 -49.00
N ALA A 540 32.55 -10.54 -50.05
CA ALA A 540 33.02 -10.60 -51.44
C ALA A 540 33.91 -9.41 -51.82
N ALA A 541 33.58 -8.20 -51.37
CA ALA A 541 34.41 -7.01 -51.57
C ALA A 541 35.79 -7.16 -50.91
N LYS A 542 35.83 -7.64 -49.66
CA LYS A 542 37.07 -7.89 -48.92
C LYS A 542 37.91 -8.96 -49.63
N ALA A 543 37.32 -10.12 -49.96
CA ALA A 543 38.03 -11.21 -50.63
C ALA A 543 38.57 -10.82 -52.02
N ALA A 544 37.81 -10.02 -52.78
CA ALA A 544 38.27 -9.49 -54.06
C ALA A 544 39.46 -8.52 -53.89
N TYR A 545 39.44 -7.66 -52.87
CA TYR A 545 40.53 -6.73 -52.62
C TYR A 545 41.77 -7.43 -52.00
N GLU A 546 41.58 -8.48 -51.19
CA GLU A 546 42.65 -9.38 -50.77
C GLU A 546 43.32 -10.09 -51.96
N ALA A 547 42.57 -10.44 -53.01
CA ALA A 547 43.14 -11.01 -54.22
C ALA A 547 44.00 -10.00 -55.02
N VAL A 548 43.65 -8.71 -55.00
CA VAL A 548 44.50 -7.63 -55.53
C VAL A 548 45.81 -7.56 -54.75
N LEU A 549 45.74 -7.47 -53.42
CA LEU A 549 46.92 -7.48 -52.55
C LEU A 549 47.79 -8.73 -52.80
N ALA A 550 47.17 -9.92 -52.93
CA ALA A 550 47.87 -11.17 -53.20
C ALA A 550 48.63 -11.16 -54.54
N ALA A 551 48.10 -10.50 -55.56
CA ALA A 551 48.72 -10.34 -56.87
C ALA A 551 49.76 -9.20 -56.95
N GLU A 552 49.73 -8.23 -56.03
CA GLU A 552 50.63 -7.07 -56.06
C GLU A 552 52.11 -7.47 -55.85
N THR A 553 52.98 -6.74 -56.54
CA THR A 553 54.45 -6.90 -56.65
C THR A 553 55.22 -5.62 -56.26
N ASP A 554 54.55 -4.47 -56.18
CA ASP A 554 55.10 -3.23 -55.64
C ASP A 554 54.92 -3.13 -54.11
N ALA A 555 56.01 -2.84 -53.39
CA ALA A 555 56.01 -2.81 -51.93
C ALA A 555 55.28 -1.60 -51.33
N ALA A 556 55.16 -0.46 -52.03
CA ALA A 556 54.46 0.71 -51.52
C ALA A 556 52.94 0.58 -51.70
N LYS A 557 52.49 0.02 -52.83
CA LYS A 557 51.10 -0.33 -53.06
C LYS A 557 50.62 -1.44 -52.13
N ALA A 558 51.36 -2.55 -52.03
CA ALA A 558 51.01 -3.65 -51.13
C ALA A 558 50.86 -3.17 -49.67
N LYS A 559 51.70 -2.24 -49.20
CA LYS A 559 51.54 -1.61 -47.87
C LYS A 559 50.28 -0.75 -47.76
N THR A 560 49.88 -0.06 -48.81
CA THR A 560 48.67 0.78 -48.82
C THR A 560 47.42 -0.10 -48.76
N GLU A 561 47.36 -1.10 -49.63
CA GLU A 561 46.26 -2.07 -49.73
C GLU A 561 46.10 -2.89 -48.44
N ALA A 562 47.22 -3.41 -47.89
CA ALA A 562 47.20 -4.12 -46.62
C ALA A 562 46.69 -3.27 -45.45
N LYS A 563 47.03 -1.97 -45.39
CA LYS A 563 46.53 -1.06 -44.35
C LYS A 563 45.03 -0.78 -44.49
N GLU A 564 44.54 -0.58 -45.72
CA GLU A 564 43.11 -0.41 -45.97
C GLU A 564 42.34 -1.67 -45.58
N LEU A 565 42.83 -2.86 -45.94
CA LEU A 565 42.26 -4.14 -45.53
C LEU A 565 42.30 -4.35 -44.00
N VAL A 566 43.42 -4.04 -43.32
CA VAL A 566 43.49 -4.05 -41.83
C VAL A 566 42.48 -3.08 -41.20
N SER A 567 42.26 -1.92 -41.81
CA SER A 567 41.26 -0.96 -41.30
C SER A 567 39.84 -1.53 -41.35
N ALA A 568 39.55 -2.38 -42.34
CA ALA A 568 38.28 -3.08 -42.57
C ALA A 568 38.16 -4.45 -41.87
N LEU A 569 39.15 -4.87 -41.08
CA LEU A 569 39.01 -5.98 -40.12
C LEU A 569 38.13 -5.48 -38.95
N ASN A 570 37.09 -6.22 -38.58
CA ASN A 570 35.99 -5.67 -37.74
C ASN A 570 36.09 -6.03 -36.24
N ASN A 571 36.99 -6.94 -35.87
CA ASN A 571 37.11 -7.55 -34.56
C ASN A 571 38.47 -7.25 -33.89
N LEU A 572 39.38 -6.58 -34.59
CA LEU A 572 40.58 -5.96 -34.00
C LEU A 572 40.25 -4.64 -33.29
N THR A 573 40.78 -4.46 -32.10
CA THR A 573 40.80 -3.17 -31.38
C THR A 573 41.65 -2.14 -32.13
N GLU A 574 41.47 -0.84 -31.83
CA GLU A 574 42.29 0.22 -32.42
C GLU A 574 43.79 0.04 -32.14
N ALA A 575 44.15 -0.52 -30.97
CA ALA A 575 45.53 -0.81 -30.62
C ALA A 575 46.13 -1.95 -31.48
N GLU A 576 45.37 -3.03 -31.70
CA GLU A 576 45.79 -4.15 -32.56
C GLU A 576 45.87 -3.72 -34.03
N LYS A 577 44.90 -2.93 -34.52
CA LYS A 577 44.97 -2.33 -35.87
C LYS A 577 46.19 -1.42 -36.01
N ALA A 578 46.44 -0.53 -35.05
CA ALA A 578 47.60 0.35 -35.06
C ALA A 578 48.93 -0.41 -34.99
N GLN A 579 48.97 -1.56 -34.30
CA GLN A 579 50.14 -2.43 -34.27
C GLN A 579 50.35 -3.13 -35.61
N ALA A 580 49.33 -3.77 -36.18
CA ALA A 580 49.39 -4.38 -37.51
C ALA A 580 49.82 -3.38 -38.60
N VAL A 581 49.34 -2.12 -38.55
CA VAL A 581 49.78 -1.04 -39.44
C VAL A 581 51.27 -0.71 -39.29
N LYS A 582 51.81 -0.65 -38.06
CA LYS A 582 53.26 -0.44 -37.81
C LYS A 582 54.11 -1.59 -38.32
N ASP A 583 53.62 -2.82 -38.17
CA ASP A 583 54.33 -4.01 -38.60
C ASP A 583 54.36 -4.07 -40.15
N ILE A 584 53.25 -3.72 -40.81
CA ILE A 584 53.17 -3.52 -42.27
C ILE A 584 54.11 -2.40 -42.73
N ASP A 585 54.21 -1.29 -41.99
CA ASP A 585 55.16 -0.22 -42.30
C ASP A 585 56.62 -0.66 -42.17
N SER A 586 56.91 -1.56 -41.23
CA SER A 586 58.26 -2.07 -40.94
C SER A 586 58.74 -3.16 -41.91
N ALA A 587 57.82 -3.88 -42.56
CA ALA A 587 58.11 -4.87 -43.59
C ALA A 587 58.94 -4.27 -44.75
N LYS A 588 59.91 -5.02 -45.30
CA LYS A 588 60.83 -4.53 -46.35
C LYS A 588 60.49 -5.10 -47.72
N THR A 589 59.85 -6.26 -47.75
CA THR A 589 59.48 -7.01 -48.95
C THR A 589 57.97 -7.19 -49.03
N VAL A 590 57.48 -7.44 -50.24
CA VAL A 590 56.06 -7.74 -50.49
C VAL A 590 55.59 -9.01 -49.77
N ALA A 591 56.47 -9.99 -49.58
CA ALA A 591 56.17 -11.21 -48.83
C ALA A 591 55.91 -10.89 -47.35
N GLU A 592 56.83 -10.16 -46.69
CA GLU A 592 56.65 -9.74 -45.29
C GLU A 592 55.37 -8.91 -45.08
N VAL A 593 54.99 -8.06 -46.04
CA VAL A 593 53.72 -7.30 -45.98
C VAL A 593 52.50 -8.24 -45.98
N LYS A 594 52.50 -9.27 -46.84
CA LYS A 594 51.42 -10.27 -46.94
C LYS A 594 51.33 -11.13 -45.68
N ASP A 595 52.45 -11.59 -45.15
CA ASP A 595 52.50 -12.39 -43.92
C ASP A 595 52.01 -11.59 -42.70
N THR A 596 52.37 -10.30 -42.63
CA THR A 596 51.91 -9.40 -41.56
C THR A 596 50.39 -9.16 -41.65
N PHE A 597 49.86 -8.96 -42.86
CA PHE A 597 48.41 -8.85 -43.07
C PHE A 597 47.67 -10.14 -42.67
N ASN A 598 48.17 -11.31 -43.07
CA ASN A 598 47.59 -12.61 -42.70
C ASN A 598 47.57 -12.81 -41.18
N SER A 599 48.64 -12.40 -40.48
CA SER A 599 48.72 -12.46 -39.02
C SER A 599 47.64 -11.58 -38.35
N ALA A 600 47.38 -10.39 -38.87
CA ALA A 600 46.30 -9.52 -38.39
C ALA A 600 44.91 -10.12 -38.65
N LYS A 601 44.72 -10.81 -39.78
CA LYS A 601 43.48 -11.51 -40.14
C LYS A 601 43.19 -12.73 -39.25
N GLU A 602 44.21 -13.50 -38.86
CA GLU A 602 44.05 -14.59 -37.91
C GLU A 602 43.67 -14.09 -36.50
N LEU A 603 44.26 -12.97 -36.07
CA LEU A 603 43.91 -12.31 -34.81
C LEU A 603 42.47 -11.75 -34.85
N ASP A 604 42.03 -11.16 -35.96
CA ASP A 604 40.64 -10.70 -36.14
C ASP A 604 39.65 -11.87 -35.97
N ASN A 605 39.91 -13.00 -36.61
CA ASN A 605 39.06 -14.19 -36.47
C ASN A 605 39.09 -14.78 -35.04
N THR A 606 40.22 -14.71 -34.34
CA THR A 606 40.35 -15.14 -32.94
C THR A 606 39.54 -14.24 -32.01
N ASN A 607 39.68 -12.92 -32.17
CA ASN A 607 38.93 -11.93 -31.40
C ASN A 607 37.43 -12.00 -31.68
N LYS A 608 37.03 -12.27 -32.94
CA LYS A 608 35.64 -12.54 -33.31
C LYS A 608 35.04 -13.70 -32.52
N VAL A 609 35.72 -14.86 -32.48
CA VAL A 609 35.25 -16.05 -31.75
C VAL A 609 35.14 -15.76 -30.25
N ALA A 610 36.11 -15.04 -29.67
CA ALA A 610 36.07 -14.63 -28.27
C ALA A 610 34.93 -13.63 -27.98
N ALA A 611 34.74 -12.63 -28.83
CA ALA A 611 33.67 -11.63 -28.73
C ALA A 611 32.28 -12.25 -28.88
N GLU A 612 32.10 -13.18 -29.83
CA GLU A 612 30.86 -13.94 -29.99
C GLU A 612 30.55 -14.78 -28.73
N ALA A 613 31.54 -15.42 -28.13
CA ALA A 613 31.37 -16.18 -26.89
C ALA A 613 31.00 -15.28 -25.70
N ALA A 614 31.69 -14.13 -25.57
CA ALA A 614 31.41 -13.14 -24.52
C ALA A 614 30.01 -12.50 -24.69
N ALA A 615 29.61 -12.17 -25.91
CA ALA A 615 28.28 -11.65 -26.23
C ALA A 615 27.17 -12.67 -25.90
N LYS A 616 27.33 -13.93 -26.34
CA LYS A 616 26.40 -15.02 -26.01
C LYS A 616 26.28 -15.24 -24.49
N LEU A 617 27.37 -15.10 -23.72
CA LEU A 617 27.34 -15.16 -22.26
C LEU A 617 26.63 -13.94 -21.64
N ALA A 618 26.93 -12.72 -22.10
CA ALA A 618 26.31 -11.50 -21.61
C ALA A 618 24.79 -11.48 -21.87
N GLU A 619 24.36 -11.91 -23.05
CA GLU A 619 22.94 -12.08 -23.39
C GLU A 619 22.29 -13.17 -22.53
N ALA A 620 22.94 -14.32 -22.33
CA ALA A 620 22.45 -15.37 -21.45
C ALA A 620 22.34 -14.92 -19.98
N LYS A 621 23.25 -14.07 -19.49
CA LYS A 621 23.16 -13.42 -18.17
C LYS A 621 22.00 -12.44 -18.09
N LYS A 622 21.85 -11.55 -19.08
CA LYS A 622 20.74 -10.59 -19.16
C LYS A 622 19.40 -11.34 -19.16
N ALA A 623 19.25 -12.36 -20.00
CA ALA A 623 18.06 -13.20 -20.03
C ALA A 623 17.79 -13.90 -18.69
N ALA A 624 18.83 -14.40 -17.99
CA ALA A 624 18.68 -14.98 -16.67
C ALA A 624 18.23 -13.96 -15.61
N VAL A 625 18.77 -12.73 -15.62
CA VAL A 625 18.34 -11.63 -14.75
C VAL A 625 16.91 -11.20 -15.06
N ASP A 626 16.54 -11.10 -16.33
CA ASP A 626 15.20 -10.68 -16.74
C ASP A 626 14.13 -11.77 -16.46
N SER A 627 14.50 -13.06 -16.51
CA SER A 627 13.68 -14.15 -15.99
C SER A 627 13.57 -14.10 -14.45
N LEU A 628 14.66 -13.86 -13.73
CA LEU A 628 14.68 -13.76 -12.27
C LEU A 628 13.83 -12.57 -11.75
N LYS A 629 13.82 -11.43 -12.44
CA LYS A 629 12.94 -10.29 -12.13
C LYS A 629 11.46 -10.65 -12.25
N LYS A 630 11.10 -11.49 -13.23
CA LYS A 630 9.74 -11.96 -13.49
C LYS A 630 9.27 -13.06 -12.53
N ASP A 631 10.16 -13.60 -11.70
CA ASP A 631 9.78 -14.59 -10.69
C ASP A 631 8.80 -14.00 -9.66
N ALA A 632 7.66 -14.65 -9.46
CA ALA A 632 6.58 -14.14 -8.62
C ALA A 632 6.72 -14.50 -7.13
N TYR A 633 7.66 -15.38 -6.76
CA TYR A 633 7.70 -16.02 -5.44
C TYR A 633 8.98 -15.72 -4.65
N LEU A 634 10.10 -15.46 -5.34
CA LEU A 634 11.35 -15.05 -4.71
C LEU A 634 11.27 -13.62 -4.16
N THR A 635 11.78 -13.42 -2.95
CA THR A 635 11.88 -12.11 -2.29
C THR A 635 12.93 -11.22 -2.98
N ASP A 636 12.81 -9.90 -2.83
CA ASP A 636 13.75 -8.96 -3.44
C ASP A 636 15.20 -9.17 -2.96
N ALA A 637 15.39 -9.59 -1.71
CA ALA A 637 16.70 -9.96 -1.18
C ALA A 637 17.28 -11.22 -1.86
N ALA A 638 16.46 -12.25 -2.11
CA ALA A 638 16.88 -13.44 -2.84
C ALA A 638 17.17 -13.11 -4.32
N LYS A 639 16.34 -12.27 -4.94
CA LYS A 639 16.57 -11.77 -6.31
C LYS A 639 17.86 -10.95 -6.41
N ALA A 640 18.21 -10.15 -5.41
CA ALA A 640 19.47 -9.42 -5.36
C ALA A 640 20.68 -10.36 -5.27
N ASP A 641 20.65 -11.36 -4.37
CA ASP A 641 21.73 -12.37 -4.26
C ASP A 641 21.92 -13.17 -5.56
N PHE A 642 20.83 -13.69 -6.13
CA PHE A 642 20.89 -14.41 -7.40
C PHE A 642 21.32 -13.51 -8.58
N THR A 643 20.97 -12.22 -8.58
CA THR A 643 21.48 -11.26 -9.58
C THR A 643 23.01 -11.12 -9.47
N ASN A 644 23.55 -11.04 -8.25
CA ASN A 644 25.00 -11.00 -8.03
C ASN A 644 25.68 -12.29 -8.52
N LYS A 645 25.11 -13.47 -8.22
CA LYS A 645 25.60 -14.76 -8.72
C LYS A 645 25.58 -14.88 -10.24
N ILE A 646 24.49 -14.43 -10.90
CA ILE A 646 24.41 -14.40 -12.37
C ILE A 646 25.49 -13.49 -12.96
N ASN A 647 25.67 -12.30 -12.38
CA ASN A 647 26.69 -11.35 -12.83
C ASN A 647 28.11 -11.91 -12.66
N ALA A 648 28.38 -12.64 -11.58
CA ALA A 648 29.68 -13.23 -11.27
C ALA A 648 30.08 -14.45 -12.12
N ALA A 649 29.12 -15.16 -12.73
CA ALA A 649 29.41 -16.37 -13.52
C ALA A 649 30.37 -16.10 -14.69
N LYS A 650 31.45 -16.87 -14.82
CA LYS A 650 32.53 -16.63 -15.80
C LYS A 650 32.27 -17.29 -17.16
N ASP A 651 31.46 -18.35 -17.15
CA ASP A 651 31.10 -19.12 -18.34
C ASP A 651 29.63 -19.60 -18.27
N LYS A 652 29.21 -20.33 -19.30
CA LYS A 652 27.86 -20.89 -19.41
C LYS A 652 27.58 -21.99 -18.39
N ALA A 653 28.58 -22.78 -17.99
CA ALA A 653 28.39 -23.88 -17.04
C ALA A 653 28.22 -23.37 -15.60
N GLU A 654 28.91 -22.29 -15.21
CA GLU A 654 28.63 -21.57 -13.96
C GLU A 654 27.25 -20.93 -13.99
N LEU A 655 26.87 -20.27 -15.08
CA LEU A 655 25.56 -19.62 -15.22
C LEU A 655 24.40 -20.62 -15.14
N ASP A 656 24.52 -21.79 -15.77
CA ASP A 656 23.45 -22.79 -15.74
C ASP A 656 23.30 -23.48 -14.37
N LYS A 657 24.37 -23.55 -13.55
CA LYS A 657 24.27 -23.94 -12.13
C LYS A 657 23.45 -22.92 -11.32
N VAL A 658 23.71 -21.62 -11.52
CA VAL A 658 22.96 -20.55 -10.84
C VAL A 658 21.47 -20.58 -11.21
N LYS A 659 21.14 -20.85 -12.48
CA LYS A 659 19.74 -21.07 -12.91
C LYS A 659 19.08 -22.25 -12.18
N ALA A 660 19.78 -23.36 -12.01
CA ALA A 660 19.26 -24.50 -11.26
C ALA A 660 19.03 -24.20 -9.77
N GLU A 661 19.86 -23.35 -9.15
CA GLU A 661 19.61 -22.84 -7.79
C GLU A 661 18.35 -21.96 -7.74
N ILE A 662 18.18 -21.05 -8.70
CA ILE A 662 17.00 -20.17 -8.82
C ILE A 662 15.73 -21.00 -8.98
N ASP A 663 15.71 -21.95 -9.92
CA ASP A 663 14.57 -22.84 -10.16
C ASP A 663 14.17 -23.62 -8.90
N LYS A 664 15.15 -24.11 -8.14
CA LYS A 664 14.92 -24.85 -6.90
C LYS A 664 14.35 -23.95 -5.80
N ALA A 665 14.89 -22.74 -5.64
CA ALA A 665 14.43 -21.76 -4.67
C ALA A 665 13.01 -21.24 -5.00
N SER A 666 12.76 -20.94 -6.28
CA SER A 666 11.46 -20.51 -6.80
C SER A 666 10.39 -21.58 -6.59
N LYS A 667 10.66 -22.84 -6.97
CA LYS A 667 9.73 -23.97 -6.73
C LYS A 667 9.37 -24.14 -5.26
N ALA A 668 10.34 -23.99 -4.35
CA ALA A 668 10.09 -24.07 -2.91
C ALA A 668 9.26 -22.88 -2.38
N ALA A 669 9.55 -21.66 -2.83
CA ALA A 669 8.78 -20.46 -2.48
C ALA A 669 7.34 -20.54 -3.02
N LYS A 670 7.17 -21.00 -4.27
CA LYS A 670 5.87 -21.26 -4.90
C LYS A 670 5.04 -22.27 -4.10
N ALA A 671 5.61 -23.44 -3.79
CA ALA A 671 4.90 -24.47 -3.01
C ALA A 671 4.48 -23.96 -1.61
N THR A 672 5.28 -23.08 -1.00
CA THR A 672 4.95 -22.44 0.28
C THR A 672 3.78 -21.46 0.14
N ALA A 673 3.75 -20.66 -0.94
CA ALA A 673 2.66 -19.72 -1.23
C ALA A 673 1.35 -20.44 -1.57
N GLU A 674 1.41 -21.51 -2.37
CA GLU A 674 0.24 -22.34 -2.72
C GLU A 674 -0.32 -23.09 -1.49
N ALA A 675 0.55 -23.58 -0.59
CA ALA A 675 0.13 -24.16 0.69
C ALA A 675 -0.54 -23.13 1.61
N LEU A 676 -0.07 -21.88 1.62
CA LEU A 676 -0.66 -20.79 2.40
C LEU A 676 -2.05 -20.44 1.87
N ASP A 677 -2.21 -20.21 0.57
CA ASP A 677 -3.50 -19.91 -0.05
C ASP A 677 -4.51 -21.04 0.19
N SER A 678 -4.09 -22.29 0.04
CA SER A 678 -4.93 -23.46 0.33
C SER A 678 -5.37 -23.52 1.81
N ALA A 679 -4.48 -23.20 2.75
CA ALA A 679 -4.80 -23.19 4.18
C ALA A 679 -5.74 -22.03 4.55
N ILE A 680 -5.55 -20.85 3.97
CA ILE A 680 -6.44 -19.69 4.12
C ILE A 680 -7.84 -20.01 3.55
N LYS A 681 -7.90 -20.65 2.39
CA LYS A 681 -9.17 -21.05 1.75
C LYS A 681 -9.95 -22.06 2.60
N ASP A 682 -9.28 -23.09 3.10
CA ASP A 682 -9.85 -24.09 4.00
C ASP A 682 -10.31 -23.49 5.35
N ALA A 683 -9.51 -22.59 5.93
CA ALA A 683 -9.90 -21.80 7.09
C ALA A 683 -11.19 -21.00 6.83
N ASN A 684 -11.23 -20.24 5.74
CA ASN A 684 -12.39 -19.41 5.38
C ASN A 684 -13.66 -20.26 5.12
N GLN A 685 -13.54 -21.36 4.38
CA GLN A 685 -14.65 -22.31 4.13
C GLN A 685 -15.19 -22.92 5.43
N THR A 686 -14.29 -23.27 6.34
CA THR A 686 -14.67 -23.79 7.65
C THR A 686 -15.38 -22.73 8.48
N ILE A 687 -14.84 -21.51 8.54
CA ILE A 687 -15.43 -20.37 9.26
C ILE A 687 -16.83 -20.03 8.75
N ASP A 688 -17.07 -20.12 7.44
CA ASP A 688 -18.40 -19.92 6.84
C ASP A 688 -19.44 -20.90 7.40
N GLY A 689 -19.06 -22.17 7.57
CA GLY A 689 -19.90 -23.24 8.11
C GLY A 689 -20.14 -23.20 9.63
N LEU A 690 -19.47 -22.30 10.38
CA LEU A 690 -19.67 -22.17 11.83
C LEU A 690 -21.02 -21.51 12.14
N THR A 691 -21.90 -22.21 12.84
CA THR A 691 -23.32 -21.84 13.02
C THR A 691 -23.62 -21.09 14.32
N LYS A 692 -22.65 -20.99 15.24
CA LYS A 692 -22.76 -20.26 16.51
C LYS A 692 -21.93 -18.98 16.52
N LEU A 693 -21.00 -18.80 15.58
CA LEU A 693 -20.35 -17.51 15.37
C LEU A 693 -21.32 -16.51 14.72
N THR A 694 -21.27 -15.27 15.17
CA THR A 694 -21.90 -14.15 14.43
C THR A 694 -21.12 -13.88 13.14
N GLU A 695 -21.75 -13.28 12.14
CA GLU A 695 -21.05 -12.92 10.90
C GLU A 695 -19.86 -11.97 11.16
N VAL A 696 -19.93 -11.11 12.19
CA VAL A 696 -18.79 -10.28 12.62
C VAL A 696 -17.63 -11.14 13.13
N GLN A 697 -17.89 -12.11 14.01
CA GLN A 697 -16.86 -13.05 14.50
C GLN A 697 -16.28 -13.89 13.36
N LYS A 698 -17.10 -14.31 12.39
CA LYS A 698 -16.61 -14.96 11.17
C LYS A 698 -15.67 -14.04 10.41
N TYR A 699 -16.04 -12.78 10.15
CA TYR A 699 -15.16 -11.83 9.48
C TYR A 699 -13.86 -11.56 10.26
N GLU A 700 -13.89 -11.46 11.59
CA GLU A 700 -12.68 -11.35 12.43
C GLU A 700 -11.73 -12.53 12.21
N PHE A 701 -12.24 -13.77 12.24
CA PHE A 701 -11.42 -14.96 11.98
C PHE A 701 -10.97 -15.06 10.51
N LYS A 702 -11.80 -14.68 9.53
CA LYS A 702 -11.36 -14.61 8.12
C LYS A 702 -10.26 -13.58 7.91
N ILE A 703 -10.31 -12.44 8.60
CA ILE A 703 -9.25 -11.42 8.58
C ILE A 703 -7.97 -11.96 9.24
N LYS A 704 -8.07 -12.66 10.38
CA LYS A 704 -6.92 -13.36 10.99
C LYS A 704 -6.31 -14.39 10.02
N ALA A 705 -7.13 -15.17 9.32
CA ALA A 705 -6.68 -16.18 8.36
C ALA A 705 -5.98 -15.50 7.16
N LEU A 706 -6.59 -14.48 6.56
CA LEU A 706 -6.01 -13.68 5.48
C LEU A 706 -4.68 -12.98 5.86
N ASN A 707 -4.50 -12.63 7.15
CA ASN A 707 -3.27 -12.03 7.67
C ASN A 707 -2.19 -13.05 8.05
N SER A 708 -2.46 -14.35 7.93
CA SER A 708 -1.49 -15.41 8.25
C SER A 708 -0.33 -15.41 7.26
N LYS A 709 0.90 -15.50 7.76
CA LYS A 709 2.12 -15.45 6.92
C LYS A 709 2.62 -16.84 6.54
N THR A 710 2.06 -17.88 7.15
CA THR A 710 2.41 -19.29 6.96
C THR A 710 1.17 -20.17 7.00
N PRO A 711 1.18 -21.35 6.36
CA PRO A 711 0.02 -22.25 6.34
C PRO A 711 -0.43 -22.65 7.75
N GLU A 712 0.52 -22.83 8.67
CA GLU A 712 0.26 -23.19 10.07
C GLU A 712 -0.39 -22.07 10.89
N GLU A 713 -0.08 -20.79 10.60
CA GLU A 713 -0.82 -19.68 11.19
C GLU A 713 -2.29 -19.70 10.73
N ALA A 714 -2.57 -19.96 9.45
CA ALA A 714 -3.95 -20.06 8.95
C ALA A 714 -4.71 -21.26 9.55
N LYS A 715 -4.05 -22.41 9.71
CA LYS A 715 -4.60 -23.60 10.41
C LYS A 715 -4.90 -23.32 11.88
N ASN A 716 -4.03 -22.57 12.58
CA ASN A 716 -4.28 -22.17 13.97
C ASN A 716 -5.50 -21.24 14.07
N VAL A 717 -5.67 -20.30 13.14
CA VAL A 717 -6.87 -19.43 13.10
C VAL A 717 -8.15 -20.23 12.84
N LYS A 718 -8.12 -21.25 11.96
CA LYS A 718 -9.24 -22.17 11.75
C LYS A 718 -9.64 -22.87 13.05
N LEU A 719 -8.66 -23.38 13.81
CA LEU A 719 -8.89 -24.01 15.11
C LEU A 719 -9.42 -23.02 16.16
N GLU A 720 -8.89 -21.79 16.24
CA GLU A 720 -9.44 -20.74 17.12
C GLU A 720 -10.92 -20.47 16.84
N ALA A 721 -11.30 -20.38 15.56
CA ALA A 721 -12.67 -20.13 15.15
C ALA A 721 -13.61 -21.29 15.55
N GLN A 722 -13.18 -22.54 15.32
CA GLN A 722 -13.92 -23.74 15.74
C GLN A 722 -14.08 -23.81 17.26
N LEU A 723 -13.05 -23.50 18.04
CA LEU A 723 -13.11 -23.42 19.50
C LEU A 723 -14.07 -22.32 19.96
N LYS A 724 -14.12 -21.18 19.26
CA LYS A 724 -15.03 -20.07 19.57
C LYS A 724 -16.50 -20.38 19.21
N ASP A 725 -16.75 -21.19 18.20
CA ASP A 725 -18.09 -21.73 17.87
C ASP A 725 -18.54 -22.77 18.91
N LEU A 726 -17.62 -23.67 19.30
CA LEU A 726 -17.84 -24.68 20.32
C LEU A 726 -18.18 -24.02 21.67
N ALA A 727 -17.40 -23.02 22.11
CA ALA A 727 -17.62 -22.29 23.36
C ALA A 727 -18.99 -21.56 23.41
N GLN A 728 -19.54 -21.18 22.26
CA GLN A 728 -20.87 -20.56 22.11
C GLN A 728 -22.02 -21.57 21.94
N THR A 729 -21.71 -22.88 21.92
CA THR A 729 -22.73 -23.93 21.93
C THR A 729 -23.24 -24.14 23.36
N THR A 730 -24.53 -23.85 23.59
CA THR A 730 -25.18 -23.91 24.91
C THR A 730 -25.83 -25.25 25.23
N ASP A 731 -26.23 -26.02 24.21
CA ASP A 731 -26.76 -27.37 24.41
C ASP A 731 -25.63 -28.37 24.69
N LYS A 732 -25.77 -29.15 25.77
CA LYS A 732 -24.74 -30.08 26.25
C LYS A 732 -24.48 -31.23 25.27
N ALA A 733 -25.52 -31.79 24.64
CA ALA A 733 -25.38 -32.94 23.75
C ALA A 733 -24.70 -32.56 22.43
N ALA A 734 -25.10 -31.41 21.86
CA ALA A 734 -24.44 -30.80 20.72
C ALA A 734 -23.00 -30.37 21.06
N TYR A 735 -22.76 -29.83 22.26
CA TYR A 735 -21.41 -29.49 22.72
C TYR A 735 -20.50 -30.73 22.78
N ILE A 736 -20.92 -31.80 23.45
CA ILE A 736 -20.15 -33.06 23.53
C ILE A 736 -19.88 -33.64 22.15
N SER A 737 -20.88 -33.64 21.26
CA SER A 737 -20.75 -34.14 19.89
C SER A 737 -19.74 -33.32 19.07
N LYS A 738 -19.83 -31.98 19.13
CA LYS A 738 -18.88 -31.07 18.46
C LYS A 738 -17.48 -31.15 19.07
N ALA A 739 -17.35 -31.21 20.40
CA ALA A 739 -16.07 -31.29 21.10
C ALA A 739 -15.32 -32.58 20.73
N LYS A 740 -16.04 -33.72 20.64
CA LYS A 740 -15.47 -34.98 20.15
C LYS A 740 -15.08 -34.91 18.68
N ALA A 741 -15.93 -34.35 17.81
CA ALA A 741 -15.55 -34.13 16.41
C ALA A 741 -14.28 -33.27 16.30
N LEU A 742 -14.19 -32.20 17.09
CA LEU A 742 -13.03 -31.30 17.13
C LEU A 742 -11.76 -32.01 17.60
N LEU A 743 -11.87 -32.84 18.65
CA LEU A 743 -10.78 -33.64 19.20
C LEU A 743 -10.18 -34.61 18.15
N PHE A 744 -10.99 -35.06 17.18
CA PHE A 744 -10.58 -35.99 16.12
C PHE A 744 -10.30 -35.34 14.74
N THR A 745 -10.61 -34.06 14.53
CA THR A 745 -10.17 -33.31 13.34
C THR A 745 -8.64 -33.08 13.32
N ALA A 746 -8.07 -33.05 12.11
CA ALA A 746 -6.62 -33.05 11.88
C ALA A 746 -5.87 -31.87 12.54
N GLU A 747 -6.46 -30.69 12.68
CA GLU A 747 -5.77 -29.50 13.24
C GLU A 747 -5.63 -29.50 14.77
N ALA A 748 -6.49 -30.25 15.47
CA ALA A 748 -6.34 -30.50 16.90
C ALA A 748 -5.21 -31.51 17.20
N GLN A 749 -4.57 -32.08 16.17
CA GLN A 749 -3.68 -33.23 16.31
C GLN A 749 -2.33 -33.05 15.62
N ASN A 750 -1.31 -32.70 16.41
CA ASN A 750 0.05 -33.20 16.17
C ASN A 750 0.76 -33.68 17.45
N GLY A 751 0.33 -33.24 18.66
CA GLY A 751 0.98 -33.64 19.92
C GLY A 751 0.35 -34.78 20.72
N LEU A 752 -0.95 -35.09 20.56
CA LEU A 752 -1.62 -36.14 21.33
C LEU A 752 -1.48 -37.51 20.66
N THR A 753 -1.22 -38.55 21.45
CA THR A 753 -1.31 -39.96 21.01
C THR A 753 -2.77 -40.40 20.86
N LYS A 754 -3.01 -41.52 20.14
CA LYS A 754 -4.35 -42.12 20.02
C LYS A 754 -4.98 -42.40 21.38
N ALA A 755 -4.24 -43.05 22.29
CA ALA A 755 -4.72 -43.37 23.63
C ALA A 755 -5.13 -42.13 24.45
N GLN A 756 -4.43 -40.99 24.30
CA GLN A 756 -4.83 -39.74 24.96
C GLN A 756 -6.13 -39.17 24.37
N LYS A 757 -6.34 -39.24 23.05
CA LYS A 757 -7.58 -38.79 22.39
C LYS A 757 -8.76 -39.66 22.81
N ASP A 758 -8.57 -40.98 22.83
CA ASP A 758 -9.57 -41.94 23.29
C ASP A 758 -9.95 -41.67 24.77
N ALA A 759 -8.96 -41.37 25.63
CA ALA A 759 -9.17 -41.01 27.04
C ALA A 759 -9.91 -39.67 27.21
N TYR A 760 -9.50 -38.61 26.51
CA TYR A 760 -10.21 -37.31 26.57
C TYR A 760 -11.63 -37.42 26.00
N SER A 761 -11.84 -38.17 24.92
CA SER A 761 -13.19 -38.41 24.38
C SER A 761 -14.08 -39.12 25.40
N ALA A 762 -13.57 -40.16 26.06
CA ALA A 762 -14.31 -40.87 27.09
C ALA A 762 -14.59 -39.99 28.32
N ALA A 763 -13.66 -39.10 28.70
CA ALA A 763 -13.90 -38.13 29.77
C ALA A 763 -14.99 -37.11 29.38
N ILE A 764 -14.99 -36.61 28.14
CA ILE A 764 -15.99 -35.67 27.62
C ILE A 764 -17.39 -36.32 27.55
N ASP A 765 -17.49 -37.59 27.13
CA ASP A 765 -18.76 -38.35 27.15
C ASP A 765 -19.33 -38.47 28.57
N ASN A 766 -18.47 -38.62 29.59
CA ASN A 766 -18.84 -38.78 30.99
C ASN A 766 -18.97 -37.45 31.77
N ALA A 767 -18.81 -36.30 31.11
CA ALA A 767 -18.87 -34.99 31.74
C ALA A 767 -20.25 -34.72 32.37
N LYS A 768 -20.30 -34.27 33.63
CA LYS A 768 -21.56 -34.04 34.36
C LYS A 768 -22.24 -32.75 33.90
N THR A 769 -21.49 -31.67 33.82
CA THR A 769 -21.92 -30.35 33.32
C THR A 769 -21.32 -30.04 31.95
N ILE A 770 -21.77 -28.97 31.30
CA ILE A 770 -21.13 -28.47 30.07
C ILE A 770 -19.80 -27.76 30.38
N GLU A 771 -19.67 -27.12 31.55
CA GLU A 771 -18.40 -26.58 32.05
C GLU A 771 -17.32 -27.65 32.29
N ASP A 772 -17.69 -28.84 32.78
CA ASP A 772 -16.76 -29.98 32.89
C ASP A 772 -16.23 -30.38 31.49
N ALA A 773 -17.12 -30.44 30.49
CA ALA A 773 -16.75 -30.77 29.11
C ALA A 773 -15.87 -29.68 28.47
N LYS A 774 -16.14 -28.39 28.75
CA LYS A 774 -15.30 -27.26 28.34
C LYS A 774 -13.89 -27.38 28.91
N LYS A 775 -13.76 -27.61 30.22
CA LYS A 775 -12.46 -27.79 30.87
C LYS A 775 -11.65 -28.94 30.26
N LEU A 776 -12.30 -30.07 29.96
CA LEU A 776 -11.66 -31.24 29.36
C LEU A 776 -11.16 -31.00 27.93
N ILE A 777 -11.88 -30.25 27.09
CA ILE A 777 -11.39 -29.91 25.74
C ILE A 777 -10.26 -28.87 25.80
N ASP A 778 -10.34 -27.89 26.71
CA ASP A 778 -9.27 -26.89 26.91
C ASP A 778 -7.98 -27.56 27.41
N GLU A 779 -8.07 -28.50 28.36
CA GLU A 779 -6.96 -29.33 28.81
C GLU A 779 -6.35 -30.18 27.68
N ALA A 780 -7.19 -30.78 26.82
CA ALA A 780 -6.73 -31.56 25.68
C ALA A 780 -5.98 -30.69 24.65
N VAL A 781 -6.52 -29.51 24.32
CA VAL A 781 -5.90 -28.56 23.37
C VAL A 781 -4.57 -28.03 23.91
N ALA A 782 -4.51 -27.61 25.17
CA ALA A 782 -3.28 -27.13 25.81
C ALA A 782 -2.20 -28.23 25.86
N LYS A 783 -2.60 -29.48 26.15
CA LYS A 783 -1.69 -30.64 26.13
C LYS A 783 -1.18 -30.95 24.72
N ALA A 784 -2.06 -30.87 23.71
CA ALA A 784 -1.70 -31.06 22.31
C ALA A 784 -0.68 -30.02 21.81
N ALA A 785 -0.90 -28.73 22.13
CA ALA A 785 0.02 -27.65 21.80
C ALA A 785 1.40 -27.86 22.45
N THR A 786 1.43 -28.15 23.75
CA THR A 786 2.68 -28.38 24.50
C THR A 786 3.51 -29.55 23.94
N GLN A 787 2.86 -30.66 23.56
CA GLN A 787 3.56 -31.81 22.98
C GLN A 787 4.03 -31.55 21.54
N SER A 788 3.21 -30.89 20.72
CA SER A 788 3.59 -30.51 19.35
C SER A 788 4.81 -29.57 19.34
N ASP A 789 4.82 -28.57 20.22
CA ASP A 789 5.92 -27.63 20.34
C ASP A 789 7.22 -28.29 20.80
N ALA A 790 7.17 -29.31 21.65
CA ALA A 790 8.36 -30.04 22.09
C ALA A 790 9.09 -30.73 20.92
N GLU A 791 8.35 -31.27 19.95
CA GLU A 791 8.91 -31.86 18.74
C GLU A 791 9.43 -30.78 17.78
N THR A 792 8.65 -29.72 17.55
CA THR A 792 9.02 -28.59 16.68
C THR A 792 10.27 -27.86 17.18
N THR A 793 10.37 -27.60 18.49
CA THR A 793 11.54 -26.94 19.10
C THR A 793 12.81 -27.79 18.98
N ALA A 794 12.72 -29.10 19.21
CA ALA A 794 13.83 -30.03 18.97
C ALA A 794 14.25 -30.07 17.49
N ALA A 795 13.30 -29.99 16.55
CA ALA A 795 13.59 -29.88 15.13
C ALA A 795 14.28 -28.55 14.78
N ILE A 796 13.85 -27.43 15.36
CA ILE A 796 14.51 -26.12 15.19
C ILE A 796 15.95 -26.16 15.71
N ASP A 797 16.18 -26.66 16.92
CA ASP A 797 17.54 -26.75 17.48
C ASP A 797 18.47 -27.62 16.61
N LYS A 798 17.96 -28.73 16.07
CA LYS A 798 18.71 -29.58 15.13
C LYS A 798 19.03 -28.86 13.80
N LEU A 799 18.09 -28.08 13.27
CA LEU A 799 18.29 -27.29 12.06
C LEU A 799 19.29 -26.14 12.27
N LEU A 800 19.23 -25.46 13.41
CA LEU A 800 20.20 -24.42 13.79
C LEU A 800 21.60 -25.00 14.00
N ALA A 801 21.73 -26.15 14.67
CA ALA A 801 23.00 -26.86 14.83
C ALA A 801 23.63 -27.30 13.49
N ALA A 802 22.81 -27.57 12.48
CA ALA A 802 23.23 -27.89 11.12
C ALA A 802 23.39 -26.65 10.19
N GLY A 803 23.20 -25.43 10.71
CA GLY A 803 23.31 -24.18 9.94
C GLY A 803 22.11 -23.86 9.02
N TYR A 804 21.03 -24.62 9.06
CA TYR A 804 19.85 -24.46 8.21
C TYR A 804 18.86 -23.40 8.75
N VAL A 805 19.35 -22.18 8.99
CA VAL A 805 18.59 -21.07 9.63
C VAL A 805 17.26 -20.77 8.93
N ASN A 806 17.21 -20.81 7.59
CA ASN A 806 15.95 -20.59 6.85
C ASN A 806 14.92 -21.71 7.07
N GLN A 807 15.36 -22.97 7.22
CA GLN A 807 14.44 -24.09 7.52
C GLN A 807 13.96 -24.01 8.97
N ALA A 808 14.85 -23.63 9.89
CA ALA A 808 14.49 -23.33 11.28
C ALA A 808 13.45 -22.20 11.38
N LYS A 809 13.57 -21.16 10.54
CA LYS A 809 12.60 -20.04 10.46
C LYS A 809 11.23 -20.46 9.91
N VAL A 810 11.17 -21.46 9.03
CA VAL A 810 9.89 -22.07 8.61
C VAL A 810 9.29 -22.85 9.78
N LYS A 811 10.08 -23.73 10.42
CA LYS A 811 9.63 -24.54 11.57
C LYS A 811 9.18 -23.69 12.78
N LEU A 812 9.77 -22.52 12.99
CA LEU A 812 9.39 -21.55 14.01
C LEU A 812 7.90 -21.16 13.96
N ALA A 813 7.31 -21.10 12.77
CA ALA A 813 5.91 -20.71 12.59
C ALA A 813 4.91 -21.82 12.99
N GLU A 814 5.38 -23.05 13.16
CA GLU A 814 4.56 -24.19 13.60
C GLU A 814 4.35 -24.22 15.13
N LEU A 815 5.05 -23.36 15.89
CA LEU A 815 4.92 -23.26 17.34
C LEU A 815 3.58 -22.61 17.76
N ARG A 816 2.92 -23.25 18.73
CA ARG A 816 1.57 -22.94 19.20
C ARG A 816 1.56 -22.35 20.62
N VAL A 817 2.65 -22.46 21.38
CA VAL A 817 2.80 -21.87 22.72
C VAL A 817 3.63 -20.59 22.62
N ASP A 818 3.04 -19.45 23.00
CA ASP A 818 3.66 -18.12 22.84
C ASP A 818 5.06 -18.01 23.47
N ALA A 819 5.26 -18.58 24.66
CA ALA A 819 6.56 -18.60 25.34
C ALA A 819 7.65 -19.35 24.53
N ASN A 820 7.28 -20.43 23.83
CA ASN A 820 8.20 -21.12 22.94
C ASN A 820 8.44 -20.30 21.66
N LYS A 821 7.39 -19.69 21.10
CA LYS A 821 7.48 -18.85 19.90
C LYS A 821 8.41 -17.66 20.14
N GLU A 822 8.33 -16.99 21.28
CA GLU A 822 9.23 -15.91 21.69
C GLU A 822 10.68 -16.39 21.84
N ALA A 823 10.91 -17.43 22.66
CA ALA A 823 12.24 -17.96 22.94
C ALA A 823 12.97 -18.47 21.68
N TYR A 824 12.26 -19.16 20.80
CA TYR A 824 12.84 -19.67 19.55
C TYR A 824 12.94 -18.61 18.45
N THR A 825 12.11 -17.56 18.47
CA THR A 825 12.31 -16.40 17.59
C THR A 825 13.65 -15.72 17.90
N ALA A 826 13.97 -15.53 19.19
CA ALA A 826 15.27 -15.01 19.60
C ALA A 826 16.43 -15.91 19.16
N LYS A 827 16.36 -17.23 19.36
CA LYS A 827 17.37 -18.20 18.88
C LYS A 827 17.59 -18.12 17.37
N VAL A 828 16.52 -18.13 16.57
CA VAL A 828 16.59 -18.13 15.10
C VAL A 828 17.14 -16.81 14.56
N ASN A 829 16.74 -15.67 15.15
CA ASN A 829 17.27 -14.36 14.76
C ASN A 829 18.76 -14.22 15.07
N ALA A 830 19.21 -14.61 16.28
CA ALA A 830 20.62 -14.59 16.65
C ALA A 830 21.48 -15.47 15.72
N ALA A 831 20.96 -16.63 15.28
CA ALA A 831 21.64 -17.48 14.29
C ALA A 831 21.69 -16.83 12.89
N ALA A 832 20.64 -16.11 12.47
CA ALA A 832 20.63 -15.37 11.21
C ALA A 832 21.63 -14.21 11.22
N GLU A 833 21.69 -13.45 12.32
CA GLU A 833 22.66 -12.37 12.54
C GLU A 833 24.10 -12.88 12.53
N LEU A 834 24.37 -14.03 13.16
CA LEU A 834 25.69 -14.68 13.11
C LEU A 834 26.09 -15.05 11.68
N VAL A 835 25.19 -15.64 10.88
CA VAL A 835 25.47 -15.99 9.48
C VAL A 835 25.74 -14.73 8.65
N ALA A 836 24.96 -13.67 8.82
CA ALA A 836 25.18 -12.39 8.14
C ALA A 836 26.53 -11.75 8.52
N ALA A 837 26.86 -11.73 9.82
CA ALA A 837 28.14 -11.23 10.32
C ALA A 837 29.33 -12.02 9.74
N LYS A 838 29.25 -13.35 9.69
CA LYS A 838 30.30 -14.19 9.08
C LYS A 838 30.52 -13.86 7.60
N LEU A 839 29.46 -13.75 6.81
CA LEU A 839 29.55 -13.41 5.39
C LEU A 839 30.18 -12.02 5.17
N ALA A 840 29.77 -11.02 5.95
CA ALA A 840 30.34 -9.68 5.90
C ALA A 840 31.84 -9.67 6.31
N ALA A 841 32.21 -10.42 7.35
CA ALA A 841 33.59 -10.54 7.79
C ALA A 841 34.48 -11.26 6.76
N GLN A 842 33.97 -12.32 6.11
CA GLN A 842 34.67 -12.98 5.00
C GLN A 842 34.91 -12.02 3.84
N ASP A 843 33.94 -11.18 3.48
CA ASP A 843 34.10 -10.15 2.44
C ASP A 843 35.18 -9.12 2.81
N VAL A 844 35.21 -8.63 4.06
CA VAL A 844 36.26 -7.73 4.54
C VAL A 844 37.65 -8.38 4.49
N VAL A 845 37.80 -9.62 4.96
CA VAL A 845 39.06 -10.36 4.89
C VAL A 845 39.51 -10.59 3.45
N ASN A 846 38.59 -10.94 2.56
CA ASN A 846 38.90 -11.12 1.13
C ASN A 846 39.37 -9.81 0.49
N LYS A 847 38.75 -8.68 0.82
CA LYS A 847 39.08 -7.33 0.30
C LYS A 847 40.32 -6.69 0.92
N ALA A 848 40.81 -7.17 2.06
CA ALA A 848 42.01 -6.65 2.72
C ALA A 848 43.28 -6.96 1.90
N ASP A 849 43.65 -6.07 0.99
CA ASP A 849 44.84 -6.17 0.12
C ASP A 849 46.17 -6.27 0.91
N TYR A 850 46.19 -5.73 2.12
CA TYR A 850 47.31 -5.79 3.06
C TYR A 850 47.49 -7.13 3.80
N VAL A 851 46.58 -8.10 3.66
CA VAL A 851 46.71 -9.44 4.27
C VAL A 851 47.19 -10.45 3.21
N PRO A 852 48.27 -11.22 3.45
CA PRO A 852 48.71 -12.26 2.52
C PRO A 852 47.63 -13.34 2.29
N ALA A 853 47.53 -13.86 1.07
CA ALA A 853 46.50 -14.83 0.69
C ALA A 853 46.48 -16.10 1.57
N LYS A 854 47.66 -16.53 2.06
CA LYS A 854 47.80 -17.66 2.99
C LYS A 854 47.14 -17.38 4.36
N ASP A 855 47.25 -16.15 4.85
CA ASP A 855 46.77 -15.76 6.17
C ASP A 855 45.27 -15.44 6.13
N LYS A 856 44.76 -14.92 5.00
CA LYS A 856 43.31 -14.78 4.73
C LYS A 856 42.55 -16.09 4.95
N ALA A 857 43.08 -17.22 4.47
CA ALA A 857 42.47 -18.53 4.68
C ALA A 857 42.36 -18.90 6.17
N GLY A 858 43.37 -18.56 6.98
CA GLY A 858 43.33 -18.74 8.44
C GLY A 858 42.29 -17.86 9.13
N TYR A 859 42.16 -16.60 8.70
CA TYR A 859 41.14 -15.68 9.21
C TYR A 859 39.71 -16.11 8.80
N ILE A 860 39.51 -16.60 7.58
CA ILE A 860 38.22 -17.16 7.14
C ILE A 860 37.85 -18.38 7.98
N ALA A 861 38.79 -19.31 8.23
CA ALA A 861 38.54 -20.47 9.08
C ALA A 861 38.17 -20.08 10.53
N LYS A 862 38.79 -19.02 11.09
CA LYS A 862 38.37 -18.46 12.39
C LYS A 862 36.95 -17.89 12.36
N ILE A 863 36.58 -17.15 11.31
CA ILE A 863 35.23 -16.60 11.12
C ILE A 863 34.20 -17.73 10.97
N GLU A 864 34.51 -18.79 10.22
CA GLU A 864 33.64 -19.96 10.06
C GLU A 864 33.44 -20.70 11.39
N ALA A 865 34.48 -20.83 12.21
CA ALA A 865 34.42 -21.47 13.52
C ALA A 865 33.71 -20.63 14.60
N ALA A 866 33.55 -19.32 14.41
CA ALA A 866 32.95 -18.42 15.40
C ALA A 866 31.52 -18.80 15.78
N LYS A 867 31.17 -18.71 17.07
CA LYS A 867 29.86 -19.09 17.63
C LYS A 867 28.98 -17.89 17.99
N SER A 868 29.51 -16.68 17.93
CA SER A 868 28.80 -15.43 18.18
C SER A 868 29.31 -14.30 17.29
N VAL A 869 28.50 -13.24 17.15
CA VAL A 869 28.89 -12.02 16.42
C VAL A 869 30.12 -11.37 17.06
N ASP A 870 30.25 -11.43 18.39
CA ASP A 870 31.43 -10.93 19.11
C ASP A 870 32.72 -11.69 18.77
N GLU A 871 32.64 -13.00 18.54
CA GLU A 871 33.78 -13.78 18.07
C GLU A 871 34.16 -13.41 16.64
N VAL A 872 33.18 -13.17 15.75
CA VAL A 872 33.42 -12.67 14.40
C VAL A 872 34.09 -11.28 14.44
N ASN A 873 33.59 -10.37 15.30
CA ASN A 873 34.13 -9.02 15.46
C ASN A 873 35.58 -9.02 15.96
N LYS A 874 35.93 -9.90 16.92
CA LYS A 874 37.33 -10.05 17.37
C LYS A 874 38.28 -10.46 16.24
N VAL A 875 37.84 -11.33 15.33
CA VAL A 875 38.65 -11.71 14.17
C VAL A 875 38.79 -10.55 13.18
N LEU A 876 37.75 -9.74 13.01
CA LEU A 876 37.77 -8.48 12.27
C LEU A 876 38.76 -7.47 12.88
N ASP A 877 38.81 -7.35 14.21
CA ASP A 877 39.76 -6.47 14.91
C ASP A 877 41.21 -6.93 14.72
N GLU A 878 41.50 -8.23 14.80
CA GLU A 878 42.82 -8.78 14.46
C GLU A 878 43.23 -8.41 13.02
N VAL A 879 42.31 -8.51 12.06
CA VAL A 879 42.55 -8.17 10.65
C VAL A 879 42.77 -6.66 10.47
N ASN A 880 41.93 -5.82 11.07
CA ASN A 880 42.02 -4.37 10.99
C ASN A 880 43.33 -3.82 11.61
N GLN A 881 43.89 -4.50 12.61
CA GLN A 881 45.20 -4.14 13.17
C GLN A 881 46.33 -4.26 12.13
N LEU A 882 46.26 -5.22 11.20
CA LEU A 882 47.25 -5.44 10.14
C LEU A 882 47.25 -4.36 9.03
N ALA A 883 46.19 -3.55 8.93
CA ALA A 883 46.11 -2.49 7.93
C ALA A 883 47.31 -1.52 8.04
N PRO A 884 47.89 -1.03 6.92
CA PRO A 884 48.99 -0.07 6.98
C PRO A 884 48.60 1.21 7.73
N ALA A 885 49.56 1.79 8.47
CA ALA A 885 49.38 3.08 9.14
C ALA A 885 49.25 4.21 8.11
N LYS A 886 48.43 5.22 8.44
CA LYS A 886 48.19 6.42 7.62
C LYS A 886 49.10 7.56 8.07
N ALA A 887 49.38 8.47 7.14
CA ALA A 887 50.23 9.63 7.37
C ALA A 887 49.53 10.71 8.21
N VAL A 888 50.16 11.10 9.32
CA VAL A 888 49.84 12.29 10.12
C VAL A 888 50.93 13.33 9.85
N GLN A 889 50.57 14.49 9.32
CA GLN A 889 51.55 15.56 9.06
C GLN A 889 51.99 16.20 10.37
N LEU A 890 53.31 16.25 10.63
CA LEU A 890 53.88 17.06 11.71
C LEU A 890 54.39 18.40 11.20
N TYR A 891 54.33 19.40 12.07
CA TYR A 891 54.81 20.76 11.85
C TYR A 891 55.97 21.10 12.79
N ARG A 892 56.97 21.86 12.32
CA ARG A 892 58.15 22.31 13.09
C ARG A 892 58.15 23.83 13.24
N ALA A 893 58.14 24.33 14.47
CA ALA A 893 58.25 25.76 14.78
C ALA A 893 59.51 26.04 15.60
N TYR A 894 60.28 27.06 15.22
CA TYR A 894 61.53 27.47 15.86
C TYR A 894 61.34 28.74 16.70
N ASN A 895 61.83 28.77 17.93
CA ASN A 895 61.84 29.96 18.77
C ASN A 895 63.17 30.73 18.63
N PRO A 896 63.19 31.90 17.97
CA PRO A 896 64.43 32.65 17.77
C PRO A 896 65.03 33.21 19.07
N ASN A 897 64.24 33.31 20.15
CA ASN A 897 64.70 33.85 21.44
C ASN A 897 65.35 32.80 22.35
N SER A 898 64.98 31.52 22.19
CA SER A 898 65.46 30.43 23.06
C SER A 898 66.23 29.32 22.33
N GLY A 899 66.17 29.26 21.01
CA GLY A 899 66.78 28.18 20.21
C GLY A 899 65.93 26.92 20.09
N GLU A 900 64.75 26.90 20.71
CA GLU A 900 63.87 25.73 20.81
C GLU A 900 63.20 25.36 19.48
N HIS A 901 63.02 24.06 19.22
CA HIS A 901 62.19 23.56 18.12
C HIS A 901 61.03 22.70 18.66
N LEU A 902 59.79 23.12 18.41
CA LEU A 902 58.60 22.35 18.76
C LEU A 902 58.05 21.60 17.54
N TYR A 903 57.77 20.31 17.76
CA TYR A 903 57.20 19.39 16.79
C TYR A 903 55.79 18.97 17.22
N THR A 904 54.80 19.15 16.34
CA THR A 904 53.41 18.85 16.68
C THR A 904 52.58 18.36 15.50
N ALA A 905 51.66 17.43 15.77
CA ALA A 905 50.59 17.04 14.85
C ALA A 905 49.42 18.04 14.88
N ASN A 906 49.32 18.86 15.92
CA ASN A 906 48.26 19.83 16.08
C ASN A 906 48.59 21.13 15.33
N LYS A 907 48.01 21.28 14.14
CA LYS A 907 48.14 22.50 13.32
C LYS A 907 47.80 23.78 14.08
N ALA A 908 46.82 23.75 15.00
CA ALA A 908 46.42 24.91 15.78
C ALA A 908 47.45 25.30 16.86
N GLU A 909 48.16 24.32 17.45
CA GLU A 909 49.28 24.59 18.36
C GLU A 909 50.43 25.28 17.61
N TYR A 910 50.78 24.75 16.43
CA TYR A 910 51.77 25.37 15.53
C TYR A 910 51.38 26.80 15.13
N ASP A 911 50.16 27.01 14.61
CA ASP A 911 49.70 28.33 14.17
C ASP A 911 49.65 29.35 15.32
N HIS A 912 49.37 28.88 16.54
CA HIS A 912 49.40 29.72 17.74
C HIS A 912 50.82 30.17 18.11
N LEU A 913 51.80 29.27 18.10
CA LEU A 913 53.21 29.60 18.39
C LEU A 913 53.78 30.59 17.38
N VAL A 914 53.49 30.41 16.08
CA VAL A 914 53.89 31.35 15.03
C VAL A 914 53.30 32.74 15.28
N LYS A 915 52.03 32.82 15.70
CA LYS A 915 51.40 34.10 16.08
C LYS A 915 52.05 34.76 17.32
N LEU A 916 52.66 33.98 18.20
CA LEU A 916 53.44 34.48 19.35
C LEU A 916 54.89 34.85 19.00
N GLY A 917 55.25 34.88 17.71
CA GLY A 917 56.58 35.32 17.23
C GLY A 917 57.61 34.20 17.04
N TRP A 918 57.19 32.94 17.10
CA TRP A 918 58.04 31.82 16.65
C TRP A 918 58.14 31.81 15.12
N HIS A 919 59.28 31.38 14.59
CA HIS A 919 59.45 31.18 13.16
C HIS A 919 58.85 29.82 12.75
N GLY A 920 57.80 29.86 11.93
CA GLY A 920 57.16 28.65 11.42
C GLY A 920 57.93 28.06 10.24
N GLU A 921 58.58 26.91 10.43
CA GLU A 921 59.36 26.24 9.37
C GLU A 921 58.52 25.25 8.54
N GLY A 922 57.24 25.11 8.84
CA GLY A 922 56.29 24.33 8.06
C GLY A 922 56.34 22.83 8.37
N ASN A 923 56.30 22.01 7.32
CA ASN A 923 56.15 20.56 7.40
C ASN A 923 57.47 19.89 7.83
N ALA A 924 57.46 19.17 8.97
CA ALA A 924 58.62 18.46 9.49
C ALA A 924 58.82 17.11 8.78
N TRP A 925 57.90 16.17 9.03
CA TRP A 925 57.79 14.87 8.36
C TRP A 925 56.37 14.31 8.57
N LYS A 926 56.06 13.17 7.97
CA LYS A 926 54.82 12.44 8.22
C LYS A 926 55.05 11.42 9.34
N ALA A 927 54.39 11.58 10.48
CA ALA A 927 54.30 10.55 11.51
C ALA A 927 53.25 9.49 11.15
N ALA A 928 53.20 8.40 11.90
CA ALA A 928 52.15 7.39 11.77
C ALA A 928 50.91 7.76 12.61
N ASP A 929 49.72 7.35 12.16
CA ASP A 929 48.47 7.42 12.94
C ASP A 929 48.39 6.35 14.04
N LYS A 930 49.09 5.22 13.85
CA LYS A 930 49.27 4.13 14.82
C LYS A 930 50.68 3.57 14.76
N GLY A 931 51.21 3.12 15.90
CA GLY A 931 52.57 2.55 15.99
C GLY A 931 53.13 2.62 17.41
N THR A 932 54.45 2.73 17.54
CA THR A 932 55.09 2.96 18.86
C THR A 932 54.84 4.41 19.29
N PRO A 933 54.26 4.70 20.46
CA PRO A 933 53.98 6.07 20.89
C PRO A 933 55.27 6.87 21.06
N VAL A 934 55.27 8.11 20.58
CA VAL A 934 56.29 9.12 20.87
C VAL A 934 55.72 10.07 21.90
N TYR A 935 56.31 10.04 23.09
CA TYR A 935 55.91 10.86 24.23
C TYR A 935 56.61 12.22 24.22
N ARG A 936 55.91 13.29 24.59
CA ARG A 936 56.45 14.65 24.72
C ARG A 936 56.51 15.08 26.18
N LEU A 937 57.65 15.62 26.60
CA LEU A 937 57.83 16.28 27.90
C LEU A 937 58.16 17.75 27.70
N TYR A 938 57.86 18.57 28.70
CA TYR A 938 58.22 19.98 28.77
C TYR A 938 59.00 20.29 30.04
N ASN A 939 60.13 20.98 29.95
CA ASN A 939 60.90 21.46 31.09
C ASN A 939 60.47 22.89 31.47
N PRO A 940 59.77 23.10 32.61
CA PRO A 940 59.35 24.44 33.03
C PRO A 940 60.51 25.37 33.40
N ASN A 941 61.71 24.83 33.66
CA ASN A 941 62.88 25.62 34.08
C ASN A 941 63.74 26.10 32.90
N SER A 942 63.81 25.33 31.80
CA SER A 942 64.57 25.72 30.60
C SER A 942 63.70 26.21 29.44
N GLY A 943 62.43 25.77 29.37
CA GLY A 943 61.52 25.99 28.25
C GLY A 943 61.60 24.93 27.14
N GLU A 944 62.33 23.84 27.34
CA GLU A 944 62.61 22.80 26.35
C GLU A 944 61.54 21.71 26.25
N HIS A 945 61.32 21.17 25.05
CA HIS A 945 60.54 19.98 24.79
C HIS A 945 61.42 18.79 24.41
N PHE A 946 61.08 17.62 24.94
CA PHE A 946 61.82 16.38 24.70
C PHE A 946 60.89 15.28 24.18
N TYR A 947 61.35 14.52 23.18
CA TYR A 947 60.56 13.53 22.47
C TYR A 947 61.23 12.15 22.54
N THR A 948 60.49 11.15 23.03
CA THR A 948 61.03 9.79 23.17
C THR A 948 59.99 8.69 22.98
N THR A 949 60.42 7.58 22.40
CA THR A 949 59.66 6.31 22.38
C THR A 949 59.85 5.49 23.65
N SER A 950 60.88 5.79 24.45
CA SER A 950 61.17 5.08 25.69
C SER A 950 60.26 5.58 26.82
N LYS A 951 59.26 4.78 27.17
CA LYS A 951 58.39 5.03 28.33
C LYS A 951 59.20 5.14 29.64
N PHE A 952 60.34 4.45 29.74
CA PHE A 952 61.25 4.54 30.87
C PHE A 952 62.01 5.88 30.91
N GLU A 953 62.50 6.38 29.77
CA GLU A 953 63.12 7.72 29.66
C GLU A 953 62.07 8.79 30.02
N TYR A 954 60.86 8.69 29.47
CA TYR A 954 59.72 9.55 29.79
C TYR A 954 59.35 9.58 31.28
N ASP A 955 59.26 8.42 31.94
CA ASP A 955 58.96 8.37 33.36
C ASP A 955 60.12 8.85 34.25
N SER A 956 61.36 8.72 33.79
CA SER A 956 62.56 9.10 34.54
C SER A 956 62.88 10.59 34.43
N VAL A 957 62.77 11.17 33.23
CA VAL A 957 62.93 12.62 32.99
C VAL A 957 61.84 13.41 33.73
N ALA A 958 60.61 12.90 33.77
CA ALA A 958 59.54 13.50 34.58
C ALA A 958 59.84 13.49 36.09
N LYS A 959 60.43 12.39 36.63
CA LYS A 959 60.89 12.34 38.03
C LYS A 959 61.99 13.35 38.33
N ALA A 960 62.75 13.78 37.32
CA ALA A 960 63.74 14.85 37.42
C ALA A 960 63.13 16.28 37.30
N GLY A 961 61.80 16.43 37.37
CA GLY A 961 61.11 17.72 37.43
C GLY A 961 60.53 18.23 36.10
N TRP A 962 60.47 17.40 35.07
CA TRP A 962 59.84 17.75 33.78
C TRP A 962 58.34 17.41 33.78
N ASN A 963 57.55 18.23 33.10
CA ASN A 963 56.12 18.03 32.91
C ASN A 963 55.86 16.99 31.81
N LYS A 964 54.84 16.15 32.02
CA LYS A 964 54.39 15.11 31.09
C LYS A 964 53.24 15.61 30.23
N GLU A 965 53.39 15.59 28.91
CA GLU A 965 52.36 16.06 27.96
C GLU A 965 51.68 14.93 27.18
N GLY A 966 51.98 13.66 27.49
CA GLY A 966 51.35 12.50 26.88
C GLY A 966 52.02 12.06 25.58
N VAL A 967 51.23 11.41 24.71
CA VAL A 967 51.66 10.95 23.37
C VAL A 967 51.41 12.09 22.39
N ALA A 968 52.47 12.58 21.72
CA ALA A 968 52.34 13.64 20.73
C ALA A 968 52.03 13.11 19.32
N PHE A 969 52.57 11.94 18.98
CA PHE A 969 52.36 11.23 17.71
C PHE A 969 52.88 9.79 17.81
N TYR A 970 52.78 8.98 16.75
CA TYR A 970 53.33 7.62 16.70
C TYR A 970 54.50 7.50 15.72
N SER A 971 55.49 6.72 16.12
CA SER A 971 56.59 6.25 15.27
C SER A 971 56.10 5.13 14.36
N ASP A 972 56.48 5.18 13.08
CA ASP A 972 56.22 4.10 12.13
C ASP A 972 56.89 2.78 12.57
N ALA A 973 56.08 1.73 12.70
CA ALA A 973 56.54 0.38 13.01
C ALA A 973 57.34 -0.26 11.86
N LYS A 974 57.13 0.20 10.60
CA LYS A 974 57.90 -0.26 9.43
C LYS A 974 59.22 0.49 9.23
N ARG A 975 59.55 1.45 10.11
CA ARG A 975 60.83 2.19 10.13
C ARG A 975 61.11 2.95 8.83
N GLY A 976 60.09 3.55 8.22
CA GLY A 976 60.13 4.11 6.86
C GLY A 976 61.09 5.28 6.64
N VAL A 977 61.11 6.27 7.55
CA VAL A 977 61.99 7.45 7.50
C VAL A 977 62.65 7.66 8.86
N GLU A 978 63.96 7.73 8.94
CA GLU A 978 64.68 7.89 10.20
C GLU A 978 64.58 9.33 10.74
N VAL A 979 64.32 9.50 12.04
CA VAL A 979 64.42 10.81 12.72
C VAL A 979 65.59 10.77 13.72
N TYR A 980 66.64 11.53 13.42
CA TYR A 980 67.85 11.65 14.21
C TYR A 980 67.64 12.61 15.39
N ARG A 981 68.07 12.21 16.59
CA ARG A 981 68.13 13.06 17.79
C ARG A 981 69.57 13.52 18.01
N LEU A 982 69.75 14.82 18.17
CA LEU A 982 71.04 15.45 18.51
C LEU A 982 70.91 16.25 19.80
N PHE A 983 71.97 16.30 20.58
CA PHE A 983 72.10 17.08 21.81
C PHE A 983 73.25 18.09 21.71
N ASN A 984 73.01 19.34 22.12
CA ASN A 984 73.98 20.42 22.17
C ASN A 984 74.51 20.59 23.61
N PRO A 985 75.70 20.06 23.94
CA PRO A 985 76.27 20.20 25.29
C PRO A 985 76.64 21.65 25.67
N ASN A 986 76.61 22.58 24.71
CA ASN A 986 76.93 23.99 24.93
C ASN A 986 75.68 24.89 25.06
N ALA A 987 74.47 24.33 24.93
CA ALA A 987 73.23 25.06 25.16
C ALA A 987 73.10 25.46 26.64
N LYS A 988 72.64 26.69 26.91
CA LYS A 988 72.49 27.26 28.26
C LYS A 988 71.02 27.50 28.64
N GLY A 989 70.10 26.81 27.98
CA GLY A 989 68.64 26.98 28.08
C GLY A 989 67.93 25.95 27.21
N ALA A 990 66.74 26.28 26.69
CA ALA A 990 66.05 25.47 25.67
C ALA A 990 66.86 25.32 24.36
N GLY A 991 66.35 24.51 23.43
CA GLY A 991 67.05 24.19 22.19
C GLY A 991 68.30 23.33 22.38
N SER A 992 68.38 22.56 23.48
CA SER A 992 69.50 21.64 23.69
C SER A 992 69.32 20.34 22.90
N HIS A 993 68.10 19.93 22.57
CA HIS A 993 67.82 18.81 21.66
C HIS A 993 67.26 19.27 20.31
N HIS A 994 67.66 18.57 19.24
CA HIS A 994 67.13 18.76 17.88
C HIS A 994 66.70 17.44 17.25
N TYR A 995 65.62 17.46 16.47
CA TYR A 995 65.07 16.30 15.78
C TYR A 995 64.94 16.57 14.28
N THR A 996 65.54 15.73 13.44
CA THR A 996 65.52 15.92 11.99
C THR A 996 65.54 14.62 11.20
N THR A 997 64.88 14.61 10.05
CA THR A 997 64.99 13.55 9.03
C THR A 997 66.16 13.80 8.07
N SER A 998 66.78 14.98 8.11
CA SER A 998 67.88 15.36 7.23
C SER A 998 69.22 14.90 7.80
N ALA A 999 69.83 13.90 7.16
CA ALA A 999 71.19 13.45 7.48
C ALA A 999 72.22 14.60 7.31
N GLY A 1000 72.05 15.47 6.32
CA GLY A 1000 72.92 16.63 6.12
C GLY A 1000 72.80 17.70 7.21
N GLU A 1001 71.60 17.89 7.78
CA GLU A 1001 71.40 18.77 8.94
C GLU A 1001 72.07 18.19 10.19
N ARG A 1002 71.89 16.88 10.45
CA ARG A 1002 72.60 16.14 11.51
C ARG A 1002 74.12 16.30 11.39
N ASP A 1003 74.69 16.02 10.22
CA ASP A 1003 76.13 16.02 10.01
C ASP A 1003 76.73 17.44 10.12
N SER A 1004 76.00 18.47 9.67
CA SER A 1004 76.37 19.89 9.82
C SER A 1004 76.35 20.34 11.29
N LEU A 1005 75.38 19.87 12.09
CA LEU A 1005 75.33 20.14 13.53
C LEU A 1005 76.44 19.39 14.29
N MET A 1006 76.73 18.14 13.92
CA MET A 1006 77.86 17.39 14.48
C MET A 1006 79.20 18.09 14.24
N ALA A 1007 79.43 18.60 13.03
CA ALA A 1007 80.63 19.39 12.71
C ALA A 1007 80.74 20.69 13.55
N LYS A 1008 79.62 21.19 14.09
CA LYS A 1008 79.54 22.34 15.02
C LYS A 1008 79.58 21.93 16.50
N GLY A 1009 79.93 20.68 16.81
CA GLY A 1009 80.10 20.18 18.19
C GLY A 1009 78.83 19.64 18.86
N TRP A 1010 77.74 19.44 18.12
CA TRP A 1010 76.57 18.71 18.65
C TRP A 1010 76.87 17.22 18.73
N LYS A 1011 76.31 16.54 19.73
CA LYS A 1011 76.40 15.08 19.89
C LYS A 1011 75.20 14.44 19.21
N TYR A 1012 75.44 13.57 18.23
CA TYR A 1012 74.41 12.67 17.73
C TYR A 1012 74.16 11.57 18.76
N GLU A 1013 72.90 11.37 19.17
CA GLU A 1013 72.56 10.42 20.23
C GLU A 1013 72.09 9.07 19.66
N ASN A 1014 71.18 9.09 18.69
CA ASN A 1014 70.66 7.95 17.92
C ASN A 1014 69.52 8.38 16.96
N ILE A 1015 68.93 7.42 16.27
CA ILE A 1015 67.58 7.54 15.69
C ILE A 1015 66.58 7.37 16.84
N ALA A 1016 65.82 8.42 17.18
CA ALA A 1016 64.88 8.38 18.30
C ALA A 1016 63.54 7.71 17.94
N PHE A 1017 63.11 7.83 16.68
CA PHE A 1017 61.88 7.26 16.13
C PHE A 1017 61.87 7.38 14.60
N TYR A 1018 60.79 6.91 13.97
CA TYR A 1018 60.63 6.85 12.53
C TYR A 1018 59.34 7.53 12.06
N GLY A 1019 59.44 8.28 10.96
CA GLY A 1019 58.29 8.74 10.17
C GLY A 1019 57.84 7.69 9.14
N LEU A 1020 56.65 7.91 8.58
CA LEU A 1020 56.16 7.20 7.40
C LEU A 1020 56.82 7.72 6.12
N LYS A 1021 57.00 6.79 5.17
CA LYS A 1021 57.64 6.99 3.87
C LYS A 1021 56.68 7.55 2.82
#